data_AF-A0AAN7B897-F1
#
_entry.id   AF-A0AAN7B897-F1
#
_cell.length_a   1.000
_cell.length_b   1.000
_cell.length_c   1.000
_cell.angle_alpha   90.00
_cell.angle_beta   90.00
_cell.angle_gamma   90.00
#
_symmetry.space_group_name_H-M   'P 1'
#
loop_
_entity.id
_entity.type
_entity.pdbx_description
1 polymer ?
#
loop_
_entity_poly.entity_id
_entity_poly.type
_entity_poly.pdbx_seq_one_letter_code
_entity_poly.pdbx_strand_id
1 'polypeptide(L)'
;MKALFVTALVLLQTIGLSSASPESPLYPPSHRGIHARRLEVDVARDNDSARVLSVLQAREDYTCGPGRPCGNKACCGASGNCGYGSVYCGAGCTSNCDAVAECGKDSKDGKTTCPLNTCCSQYGFCGTTKDFCGTGCQSNCNEKPSPPGGSTKGKTLSRVIGYYEAWNARSSCHKTSPSDLPLAALTHLNYAFAYLDPTSFKITTMDAATPITLFDDISSLKTTNPDLKIFVSIGGWTFSDNDTYTQPIFGNIARSSSNRQLFADGLVAFLTYYGFDGVDLDWEYPGAPDRGGKKEDTKNYVELVKTLRATFDKTGRSLGITFTAPSSFWYLRWFDLPGMMKYCDWVNLMSYDLHGTWDSTNPIGAIVQGHTNLTEIKLAAELFWRVKIPPHQIALGFGFYGRAFTLANPSCTTPGCPFSGGAKPGVCTKTSGYLAYYEVQDILKKNPNIKVIHDKESAVKYFTFDTNQWISYDDKDTFKQKVDWANDVGFSGSLIWASDLDDFDFSAHAALTGKDKLTINSPKNKRMLLGGQRTKDDLNSYLRKDCYVQPDSLTACKSGDQQVGYDKAGRSKDYKPICCPMGSGMTKCQWRGGTGGTNAGRDCNGQCHAGEVKITMSDYGGEPGESSENAHCTRGQKAFCCEMGIFNDILSQCKWSDGVGSSCKSDQQRIAYMWDKTGWGTVFKHGNEFCCPKDDPLPLLDCRWVGKGDCADNTCGASEVTLMTDERGDSYSGCAWGRKRALCCTPNTQTLQTETCDYDFCKLIENRSACEDEAGYNDEEGYTSLLKRSSYITGDGRTLWTYEDGGVTDTSNSEEEHENHLLARAALPGQPRPKILSLVKLTGSAIYKGYDLTVTSRPYWPGLKSLKGDGSDTLFIRGGYTLLKDACGSTAMKFIPAAELPKTGFQLEHLREVNMIDSFVRSLISHKLFSGAEMKNKLDPLAVYRGWNKVYDVSLPQIGVAVKDALDYTFPKTPNDRIYETIGSYAYRQGVTFLPGPLNLLKRTLMMGNSPLGTVSNFNSLLADVASRGDEVALKKVLGSMQGSVAIFNYLNDAVLHRAFTFAGATLTTEMSRADQYMPELKGILAAWKEWEPDYYNHVVALATEWLTIRGGMVAQKFAGSVAGNPAALKLVSEAALVVSQANQIKSPLA
;
A
#
# COMPACT_ATOMS: atom_id res chain seq x y z
N MET A 1 -49.61 14.84 22.20
CA MET A 1 -50.36 15.98 22.79
C MET A 1 -50.53 17.00 21.67
N LYS A 2 -51.75 17.19 21.14
CA LYS A 2 -52.66 18.34 21.40
C LYS A 2 -51.98 19.68 21.13
N ALA A 3 -52.52 20.68 20.42
CA ALA A 3 -53.75 20.92 19.67
C ALA A 3 -53.66 22.39 19.17
N LEU A 4 -54.32 22.71 18.05
CA LEU A 4 -55.02 23.96 17.67
C LEU A 4 -54.51 25.37 18.08
N PHE A 5 -54.60 26.31 17.11
CA PHE A 5 -55.27 27.65 17.13
C PHE A 5 -54.48 28.64 16.22
N VAL A 6 -55.01 29.62 15.46
CA VAL A 6 -56.26 29.93 14.72
C VAL A 6 -56.17 31.43 14.33
N THR A 7 -56.60 31.80 13.11
CA THR A 7 -57.06 33.14 12.60
C THR A 7 -56.08 34.34 12.52
N ALA A 8 -56.21 35.34 11.63
CA ALA A 8 -57.25 35.82 10.69
C ALA A 8 -56.63 36.85 9.69
N LEU A 9 -56.99 36.83 8.39
CA LEU A 9 -57.83 37.80 7.63
C LEU A 9 -57.28 39.26 7.57
N VAL A 10 -57.07 39.91 6.41
CA VAL A 10 -58.09 40.60 5.57
C VAL A 10 -57.46 41.21 4.29
N LEU A 11 -58.15 41.01 3.14
CA LEU A 11 -58.34 41.83 1.90
C LEU A 11 -57.23 42.82 1.41
N LEU A 12 -56.89 42.94 0.12
CA LEU A 12 -57.77 43.32 -1.01
C LEU A 12 -57.08 43.10 -2.39
N GLN A 13 -57.92 42.92 -3.41
CA GLN A 13 -57.62 42.68 -4.82
C GLN A 13 -57.24 43.95 -5.63
N THR A 14 -56.37 43.73 -6.63
CA THR A 14 -56.39 44.24 -8.03
C THR A 14 -56.37 45.75 -8.35
N ILE A 15 -55.41 46.13 -9.21
CA ILE A 15 -55.42 47.02 -10.41
C ILE A 15 -53.90 47.14 -10.76
N GLY A 16 -53.34 47.10 -11.97
CA GLY A 16 -53.78 47.14 -13.36
C GLY A 16 -52.62 47.72 -14.19
N LEU A 17 -52.08 46.93 -15.13
CA LEU A 17 -51.41 47.27 -16.40
C LEU A 17 -50.34 48.39 -16.55
N SER A 18 -49.17 47.93 -17.04
CA SER A 18 -48.43 48.37 -18.24
C SER A 18 -47.27 49.40 -18.20
N SER A 19 -46.12 48.88 -18.63
CA SER A 19 -45.13 49.42 -19.59
C SER A 19 -43.86 50.17 -19.12
N ALA A 20 -42.77 49.80 -19.82
CA ALA A 20 -41.50 50.48 -20.08
C ALA A 20 -40.31 50.33 -19.07
N SER A 21 -39.33 49.54 -19.52
CA SER A 21 -37.90 49.48 -19.14
C SER A 21 -37.12 50.72 -19.62
N PRO A 22 -35.77 50.82 -19.49
CA PRO A 22 -34.81 50.27 -18.52
C PRO A 22 -33.77 51.32 -18.01
N GLU A 23 -33.03 51.07 -16.92
CA GLU A 23 -31.62 51.51 -16.78
C GLU A 23 -30.88 50.77 -15.62
N SER A 24 -29.65 50.39 -15.94
CA SER A 24 -28.61 49.57 -15.28
C SER A 24 -28.08 50.15 -13.93
N PRO A 25 -27.21 49.51 -13.09
CA PRO A 25 -25.98 48.80 -13.51
C PRO A 25 -25.36 47.67 -12.62
N LEU A 26 -24.30 47.04 -13.21
CA LEU A 26 -23.11 46.37 -12.63
C LEU A 26 -22.96 44.82 -12.82
N TYR A 27 -21.96 44.47 -13.64
CA TYR A 27 -21.46 43.18 -14.19
C TYR A 27 -20.68 42.28 -13.20
N PRO A 28 -20.19 41.05 -13.55
CA PRO A 28 -20.42 40.16 -14.72
C PRO A 28 -20.75 38.68 -14.35
N PRO A 29 -21.18 37.83 -15.30
CA PRO A 29 -20.29 36.70 -15.64
C PRO A 29 -20.22 36.45 -17.15
N SER A 30 -19.05 36.72 -17.73
CA SER A 30 -18.67 36.32 -19.08
C SER A 30 -18.02 34.94 -19.03
N HIS A 31 -18.63 33.95 -19.69
CA HIS A 31 -18.01 32.87 -20.47
C HIS A 31 -19.08 31.78 -20.72
N ARG A 32 -20.04 32.08 -21.61
CA ARG A 32 -20.92 31.04 -22.17
C ARG A 32 -20.17 30.32 -23.29
N GLY A 33 -19.93 29.04 -23.05
CA GLY A 33 -19.27 28.11 -23.96
C GLY A 33 -20.02 27.97 -25.27
N ILE A 34 -19.22 27.85 -26.33
CA ILE A 34 -19.68 27.65 -27.71
C ILE A 34 -19.67 26.15 -27.94
N HIS A 35 -20.84 25.54 -27.83
CA HIS A 35 -21.07 24.12 -28.11
C HIS A 35 -21.42 23.93 -29.60
N ALA A 36 -20.85 22.89 -30.23
CA ALA A 36 -21.23 22.43 -31.56
C ALA A 36 -21.53 20.92 -31.54
N ARG A 37 -22.63 20.57 -32.21
CA ARG A 37 -23.30 19.26 -32.37
C ARG A 37 -22.50 18.34 -33.33
N ARG A 38 -22.70 17.02 -33.48
CA ARG A 38 -23.95 16.30 -33.80
C ARG A 38 -23.72 14.77 -33.84
N LEU A 39 -24.69 13.99 -33.35
CA LEU A 39 -24.95 12.57 -33.66
C LEU A 39 -26.49 12.43 -33.64
N GLU A 40 -27.09 12.04 -34.77
CA GLU A 40 -28.51 11.72 -34.88
C GLU A 40 -28.64 10.25 -35.32
N VAL A 41 -29.48 9.51 -34.59
CA VAL A 41 -29.84 8.11 -34.82
C VAL A 41 -31.02 8.07 -35.80
N ASP A 42 -30.92 7.21 -36.82
CA ASP A 42 -31.98 6.94 -37.80
C ASP A 42 -33.25 6.39 -37.11
N VAL A 43 -34.33 7.19 -37.05
CA VAL A 43 -35.66 6.73 -36.62
C VAL A 43 -36.46 6.31 -37.85
N ALA A 44 -36.20 5.10 -38.34
CA ALA A 44 -37.08 4.44 -39.29
C ALA A 44 -38.03 3.49 -38.54
N ARG A 45 -39.11 4.04 -37.95
CA ARG A 45 -40.39 3.36 -37.59
C ARG A 45 -41.22 4.23 -36.64
N ASP A 46 -41.98 5.20 -37.16
CA ASP A 46 -43.34 5.48 -36.65
C ASP A 46 -44.06 6.50 -37.54
N ASN A 47 -45.33 6.21 -37.84
CA ASN A 47 -46.10 6.83 -38.92
C ASN A 47 -46.96 8.03 -38.46
N ASP A 48 -46.55 8.75 -37.42
CA ASP A 48 -47.34 9.83 -36.83
C ASP A 48 -46.80 11.22 -37.22
N SER A 49 -47.38 11.77 -38.28
CA SER A 49 -46.91 12.98 -38.97
C SER A 49 -46.98 14.27 -38.12
N ALA A 50 -47.70 14.26 -36.99
CA ALA A 50 -47.84 15.43 -36.12
C ALA A 50 -46.64 15.65 -35.19
N ARG A 51 -45.95 14.56 -34.78
CA ARG A 51 -44.78 14.63 -33.89
C ARG A 51 -43.47 14.94 -34.65
N VAL A 52 -43.45 14.64 -35.94
CA VAL A 52 -42.37 14.96 -36.89
C VAL A 52 -42.23 16.48 -37.08
N LEU A 53 -43.32 17.24 -37.01
CA LEU A 53 -43.30 18.69 -37.24
C LEU A 53 -42.73 19.53 -36.09
N SER A 54 -42.76 19.06 -34.84
CA SER A 54 -42.19 19.80 -33.70
C SER A 54 -40.71 19.48 -33.45
N VAL A 55 -40.22 18.31 -33.88
CA VAL A 55 -38.80 17.91 -33.75
C VAL A 55 -37.96 18.42 -34.93
N LEU A 56 -38.57 18.64 -36.09
CA LEU A 56 -37.91 19.25 -37.26
C LEU A 56 -37.60 20.76 -37.12
N GLN A 57 -37.99 21.41 -36.01
CA GLN A 57 -37.75 22.85 -35.80
C GLN A 57 -36.40 23.21 -35.18
N ALA A 58 -35.50 22.24 -34.94
CA ALA A 58 -34.12 22.51 -34.57
C ALA A 58 -33.13 22.19 -35.71
N ARG A 59 -33.45 22.58 -36.95
CA ARG A 59 -32.38 22.86 -37.92
C ARG A 59 -31.56 24.01 -37.36
N GLU A 60 -30.29 23.77 -37.05
CA GLU A 60 -29.33 24.87 -36.91
C GLU A 60 -29.49 25.77 -38.14
N ASP A 61 -29.82 27.02 -37.89
CA ASP A 61 -29.97 28.01 -38.95
C ASP A 61 -28.58 28.21 -39.57
N TYR A 62 -28.28 27.50 -40.67
CA TYR A 62 -27.08 27.72 -41.49
C TYR A 62 -27.19 29.02 -42.29
N THR A 63 -28.21 29.84 -42.01
CA THR A 63 -28.31 31.17 -42.57
C THR A 63 -27.72 32.22 -41.63
N CYS A 64 -27.28 33.32 -42.21
CA CYS A 64 -26.59 34.39 -41.53
C CYS A 64 -26.94 35.72 -42.19
N GLY A 65 -26.58 36.83 -41.54
CA GLY A 65 -26.84 38.15 -42.10
C GLY A 65 -26.26 39.27 -41.24
N PRO A 66 -26.53 40.53 -41.59
CA PRO A 66 -26.09 41.69 -40.81
C PRO A 66 -26.54 41.57 -39.34
N GLY A 67 -25.59 41.54 -38.41
CA GLY A 67 -25.85 41.38 -36.97
C GLY A 67 -26.16 39.95 -36.50
N ARG A 68 -26.18 38.97 -37.41
CA ARG A 68 -26.40 37.54 -37.11
C ARG A 68 -25.29 36.70 -37.72
N PRO A 69 -24.12 36.60 -37.04
CA PRO A 69 -23.01 35.78 -37.52
C PRO A 69 -23.39 34.30 -37.48
N CYS A 70 -22.66 33.50 -38.25
CA CYS A 70 -22.79 32.05 -38.24
C CYS A 70 -22.52 31.47 -36.86
N GLY A 71 -23.45 30.67 -36.32
CA GLY A 71 -23.33 30.06 -35.00
C GLY A 71 -22.12 29.12 -34.86
N ASN A 72 -21.70 28.49 -35.96
CA ASN A 72 -20.49 27.65 -36.03
C ASN A 72 -19.20 28.43 -36.32
N LYS A 73 -19.24 29.77 -36.31
CA LYS A 73 -18.13 30.67 -36.65
C LYS A 73 -17.58 30.52 -38.09
N ALA A 74 -18.31 29.88 -38.99
CA ALA A 74 -17.97 29.89 -40.40
C ALA A 74 -18.19 31.28 -41.02
N CYS A 75 -17.68 31.49 -42.24
CA CYS A 75 -17.89 32.73 -42.97
C CYS A 75 -19.36 32.89 -43.32
N CYS A 76 -19.91 34.08 -43.11
CA CYS A 76 -21.23 34.42 -43.59
C CYS A 76 -21.13 35.00 -45.00
N GLY A 77 -21.40 34.16 -46.02
CA GLY A 77 -21.31 34.55 -47.42
C GLY A 77 -22.43 35.48 -47.88
N ALA A 78 -22.24 36.10 -49.05
CA ALA A 78 -23.20 37.01 -49.65
C ALA A 78 -24.59 36.38 -49.91
N SER A 79 -24.66 35.05 -49.99
CA SER A 79 -25.91 34.29 -50.13
C SER A 79 -26.74 34.20 -48.84
N GLY A 80 -26.23 34.74 -47.73
CA GLY A 80 -26.85 34.61 -46.42
C GLY A 80 -26.73 33.20 -45.84
N ASN A 81 -25.76 32.41 -46.30
CA ASN A 81 -25.47 31.07 -45.78
C ASN A 81 -24.06 30.98 -45.19
N CYS A 82 -23.89 30.10 -44.23
CA CYS A 82 -22.64 29.83 -43.54
C CYS A 82 -21.79 28.79 -44.27
N GLY A 83 -20.51 29.06 -44.47
CA GLY A 83 -19.58 28.12 -45.11
C GLY A 83 -18.11 28.59 -45.10
N TYR A 84 -17.24 27.86 -45.80
CA TYR A 84 -15.81 28.16 -45.91
C TYR A 84 -15.35 28.28 -47.37
N GLY A 85 -14.15 28.82 -47.57
CA GLY A 85 -13.57 28.98 -48.90
C GLY A 85 -14.07 30.25 -49.60
N SER A 86 -13.56 30.49 -50.81
CA SER A 86 -13.77 31.76 -51.54
C SER A 86 -15.23 32.11 -51.81
N VAL A 87 -16.11 31.11 -51.87
CA VAL A 87 -17.56 31.28 -52.08
C VAL A 87 -18.24 31.97 -50.88
N TYR A 88 -17.79 31.69 -49.66
CA TYR A 88 -18.42 32.19 -48.42
C TYR A 88 -17.57 33.24 -47.72
N CYS A 89 -16.25 33.12 -47.79
CA CYS A 89 -15.28 34.02 -47.15
C CYS A 89 -14.75 35.12 -48.09
N GLY A 90 -15.13 35.07 -49.37
CA GLY A 90 -14.70 36.04 -50.37
C GLY A 90 -15.50 37.34 -50.36
N ALA A 91 -15.59 37.97 -51.54
CA ALA A 91 -16.29 39.24 -51.71
C ALA A 91 -17.76 39.14 -51.27
N GLY A 92 -18.19 40.07 -50.41
CA GLY A 92 -19.56 40.11 -49.86
C GLY A 92 -19.76 39.28 -48.59
N CYS A 93 -18.70 38.73 -48.00
CA CYS A 93 -18.77 38.16 -46.67
C CYS A 93 -19.06 39.25 -45.61
N THR A 94 -19.96 38.95 -44.67
CA THR A 94 -20.44 39.93 -43.67
C THR A 94 -19.95 39.65 -42.25
N SER A 95 -19.48 38.45 -41.94
CA SER A 95 -18.91 38.08 -40.64
C SER A 95 -18.03 36.84 -40.74
N ASN A 96 -17.00 36.75 -39.87
CA ASN A 96 -16.00 35.67 -39.81
C ASN A 96 -15.28 35.42 -41.15
N CYS A 97 -14.97 36.47 -41.92
CA CYS A 97 -14.52 36.33 -43.30
C CYS A 97 -13.09 35.78 -43.47
N ASP A 98 -12.35 35.66 -42.37
CA ASP A 98 -11.06 35.02 -42.26
C ASP A 98 -11.14 33.58 -41.75
N ALA A 99 -12.35 33.05 -41.52
CA ALA A 99 -12.54 31.68 -41.06
C ALA A 99 -12.09 30.68 -42.13
N VAL A 100 -11.36 29.67 -41.67
CA VAL A 100 -10.88 28.55 -42.49
C VAL A 100 -11.59 27.28 -42.08
N ALA A 101 -11.70 26.35 -43.01
CA ALA A 101 -12.30 25.05 -42.75
C ALA A 101 -11.46 24.22 -41.77
N GLU A 102 -12.11 23.27 -41.09
CA GLU A 102 -11.45 22.32 -40.18
C GLU A 102 -10.48 21.40 -40.94
N CYS A 103 -10.85 21.03 -42.18
CA CYS A 103 -10.08 20.12 -43.02
C CYS A 103 -10.19 20.45 -44.52
N GLY A 104 -9.32 19.85 -45.32
CA GLY A 104 -9.38 19.89 -46.77
C GLY A 104 -8.81 21.16 -47.39
N LYS A 105 -9.18 21.44 -48.65
CA LYS A 105 -8.60 22.50 -49.47
C LYS A 105 -8.77 23.93 -48.90
N ASP A 106 -9.80 24.12 -48.09
CA ASP A 106 -10.16 25.42 -47.49
C ASP A 106 -9.64 25.54 -46.04
N SER A 107 -8.83 24.59 -45.56
CA SER A 107 -8.14 24.67 -44.27
C SER A 107 -6.96 25.65 -44.33
N LYS A 108 -6.39 25.98 -43.15
CA LYS A 108 -5.28 26.95 -43.01
C LYS A 108 -4.08 26.68 -43.94
N ASP A 109 -3.78 25.41 -44.19
CA ASP A 109 -2.67 24.95 -45.04
C ASP A 109 -3.13 24.26 -46.33
N GLY A 110 -4.45 24.27 -46.59
CA GLY A 110 -5.09 23.62 -47.74
C GLY A 110 -5.01 22.10 -47.80
N LYS A 111 -4.53 21.44 -46.74
CA LYS A 111 -4.31 19.98 -46.72
C LYS A 111 -4.52 19.33 -45.35
N THR A 112 -5.06 20.05 -44.38
CA THR A 112 -5.32 19.53 -43.03
C THR A 112 -6.31 18.38 -43.11
N THR A 113 -5.99 17.25 -42.49
CA THR A 113 -6.88 16.10 -42.35
C THR A 113 -7.61 16.14 -41.01
N CYS A 114 -8.77 15.49 -40.95
CA CYS A 114 -9.52 15.38 -39.71
C CYS A 114 -8.81 14.55 -38.64
N PRO A 115 -8.97 14.90 -37.35
CA PRO A 115 -8.53 14.05 -36.24
C PRO A 115 -9.08 12.62 -36.36
N LEU A 116 -8.30 11.63 -35.89
CA LEU A 116 -8.61 10.20 -36.00
C LEU A 116 -8.90 9.71 -37.43
N ASN A 117 -8.45 10.43 -38.46
CA ASN A 117 -8.74 10.12 -39.86
C ASN A 117 -10.24 9.94 -40.14
N THR A 118 -11.09 10.73 -39.50
CA THR A 118 -12.51 10.82 -39.91
C THR A 118 -12.62 11.49 -41.28
N CYS A 119 -13.78 11.37 -41.92
CA CYS A 119 -13.99 11.86 -43.27
C CYS A 119 -13.99 13.39 -43.28
N CYS A 120 -13.25 13.96 -44.23
CA CYS A 120 -13.34 15.38 -44.52
C CYS A 120 -14.41 15.60 -45.58
N SER A 121 -15.54 16.19 -45.21
CA SER A 121 -16.65 16.47 -46.12
C SER A 121 -16.25 17.40 -47.27
N GLN A 122 -17.08 17.46 -48.31
CA GLN A 122 -16.91 18.41 -49.42
C GLN A 122 -16.89 19.88 -49.00
N TYR A 123 -17.41 20.19 -47.80
CA TYR A 123 -17.48 21.53 -47.23
C TYR A 123 -16.40 21.80 -46.16
N GLY A 124 -15.48 20.85 -45.93
CA GLY A 124 -14.35 21.04 -45.01
C GLY A 124 -14.68 20.85 -43.52
N PHE A 125 -15.75 20.11 -43.21
CA PHE A 125 -16.09 19.65 -41.86
C PHE A 125 -15.70 18.18 -41.66
N CYS A 126 -15.31 17.82 -40.45
CA CYS A 126 -14.98 16.45 -40.06
C CYS A 126 -16.16 15.66 -39.50
N GLY A 127 -16.30 14.40 -39.91
CA GLY A 127 -17.33 13.51 -39.39
C GLY A 127 -17.23 12.06 -39.90
N THR A 128 -18.11 11.20 -39.42
CA THR A 128 -18.08 9.75 -39.70
C THR A 128 -19.26 9.24 -40.51
N THR A 129 -20.31 10.05 -40.69
CA THR A 129 -21.53 9.63 -41.39
C THR A 129 -21.43 9.85 -42.90
N LYS A 130 -22.41 9.34 -43.64
CA LYS A 130 -22.54 9.51 -45.10
C LYS A 130 -22.49 10.97 -45.55
N ASP A 131 -22.98 11.92 -44.74
CA ASP A 131 -22.94 13.35 -45.05
C ASP A 131 -21.50 13.90 -45.13
N PHE A 132 -20.56 13.24 -44.46
CA PHE A 132 -19.15 13.60 -44.45
C PHE A 132 -18.31 12.72 -45.38
N CYS A 133 -18.64 11.43 -45.46
CA CYS A 133 -17.88 10.44 -46.23
C CYS A 133 -18.37 10.27 -47.67
N GLY A 134 -19.53 10.84 -48.02
CA GLY A 134 -20.18 10.68 -49.31
C GLY A 134 -19.58 11.51 -50.44
N THR A 135 -20.42 11.87 -51.40
CA THR A 135 -20.00 12.57 -52.62
C THR A 135 -19.26 13.87 -52.31
N GLY A 136 -18.09 14.04 -52.93
CA GLY A 136 -17.24 15.24 -52.76
C GLY A 136 -16.36 15.22 -51.50
N CYS A 137 -16.38 14.14 -50.71
CA CYS A 137 -15.44 13.97 -49.61
C CYS A 137 -13.98 14.13 -50.09
N GLN A 138 -13.21 14.90 -49.33
CA GLN A 138 -11.88 15.37 -49.71
C GLN A 138 -10.76 14.44 -49.21
N SER A 139 -10.96 13.75 -48.08
CA SER A 139 -9.99 12.78 -47.53
C SER A 139 -10.64 11.80 -46.57
N ASN A 140 -10.04 10.61 -46.42
CA ASN A 140 -10.47 9.54 -45.52
C ASN A 140 -11.93 9.09 -45.71
N CYS A 141 -12.42 9.09 -46.95
CA CYS A 141 -13.83 8.92 -47.34
C CYS A 141 -14.42 7.51 -47.14
N ASN A 142 -13.81 6.70 -46.29
CA ASN A 142 -14.38 5.41 -45.92
C ASN A 142 -15.38 5.61 -44.77
N GLU A 143 -16.67 5.51 -45.08
CA GLU A 143 -17.74 5.61 -44.08
C GLU A 143 -17.62 4.50 -43.02
N LYS A 144 -17.41 3.25 -43.44
CA LYS A 144 -17.40 2.07 -42.57
C LYS A 144 -16.05 1.37 -42.63
N PRO A 145 -15.05 1.85 -41.87
CA PRO A 145 -13.74 1.20 -41.82
C PRO A 145 -13.88 -0.22 -41.30
N SER A 146 -13.15 -1.17 -41.90
CA SER A 146 -13.07 -2.53 -41.38
C SER A 146 -11.95 -2.65 -40.35
N PRO A 147 -12.06 -3.55 -39.36
CA PRO A 147 -10.99 -3.80 -38.41
C PRO A 147 -9.70 -4.21 -39.12
N PRO A 148 -8.53 -3.67 -38.71
CA PRO A 148 -7.24 -4.16 -39.19
C PRO A 148 -7.10 -5.67 -38.97
N GLY A 149 -6.59 -6.38 -39.98
CA GLY A 149 -6.35 -7.83 -39.90
C GLY A 149 -5.29 -8.22 -38.88
N GLY A 150 -5.18 -9.53 -38.60
CA GLY A 150 -4.14 -10.09 -37.71
C GLY A 150 -4.58 -10.35 -36.26
N SER A 151 -5.84 -10.08 -35.91
CA SER A 151 -6.37 -10.40 -34.57
C SER A 151 -6.98 -11.79 -34.52
N THR A 152 -6.68 -12.54 -33.46
CA THR A 152 -7.27 -13.88 -33.24
C THR A 152 -8.68 -13.74 -32.67
N LYS A 153 -9.66 -14.38 -33.30
CA LYS A 153 -11.05 -14.40 -32.83
C LYS A 153 -11.21 -15.25 -31.56
N GLY A 154 -12.26 -15.00 -30.77
CA GLY A 154 -12.57 -15.81 -29.60
C GLY A 154 -11.66 -15.57 -28.38
N LYS A 155 -10.99 -14.41 -28.31
CA LYS A 155 -10.02 -14.08 -27.26
C LYS A 155 -10.47 -12.93 -26.34
N THR A 156 -11.71 -12.46 -26.43
CA THR A 156 -12.21 -11.31 -25.66
C THR A 156 -12.09 -11.51 -24.15
N LEU A 157 -12.18 -12.74 -23.66
CA LEU A 157 -12.05 -13.08 -22.24
C LEU A 157 -10.64 -13.61 -21.88
N SER A 158 -9.66 -13.52 -22.78
CA SER A 158 -8.28 -13.91 -22.47
C SER A 158 -7.59 -12.96 -21.49
N ARG A 159 -8.07 -11.73 -21.42
CA ARG A 159 -7.72 -10.72 -20.43
C ARG A 159 -9.02 -10.16 -19.83
N VAL A 160 -9.36 -10.57 -18.61
CA VAL A 160 -10.47 -9.98 -17.84
C VAL A 160 -9.86 -9.05 -16.78
N ILE A 161 -10.17 -7.76 -16.88
CA ILE A 161 -9.62 -6.68 -16.06
C ILE A 161 -10.73 -6.17 -15.15
N GLY A 162 -10.64 -6.43 -13.85
CA GLY A 162 -11.52 -5.84 -12.85
C GLY A 162 -11.00 -4.49 -12.40
N TYR A 163 -11.84 -3.46 -12.33
CA TYR A 163 -11.51 -2.26 -11.55
C TYR A 163 -12.07 -2.45 -10.14
N TYR A 164 -11.27 -2.11 -9.13
CA TYR A 164 -11.70 -2.04 -7.75
C TYR A 164 -11.72 -0.57 -7.31
N GLU A 165 -12.91 -0.09 -6.95
CA GLU A 165 -13.13 1.26 -6.46
C GLU A 165 -12.53 1.39 -5.05
N ALA A 166 -11.40 2.07 -4.92
CA ALA A 166 -10.69 2.30 -3.67
C ALA A 166 -11.58 2.98 -2.61
N TRP A 167 -12.58 3.76 -3.04
CA TRP A 167 -13.57 4.35 -2.15
C TRP A 167 -14.59 3.34 -1.59
N ASN A 168 -14.69 2.12 -2.12
CA ASN A 168 -15.50 1.08 -1.49
C ASN A 168 -14.91 0.65 -0.13
N ALA A 169 -13.60 0.83 0.09
CA ALA A 169 -12.98 0.61 1.41
C ALA A 169 -13.60 1.45 2.53
N ARG A 170 -14.20 2.61 2.18
CA ARG A 170 -14.94 3.51 3.09
C ARG A 170 -16.46 3.40 2.97
N SER A 171 -16.99 2.48 2.17
CA SER A 171 -18.44 2.27 2.07
C SER A 171 -18.98 1.62 3.34
N SER A 172 -20.18 2.06 3.75
CA SER A 172 -20.97 1.44 4.83
C SER A 172 -22.05 0.49 4.29
N CYS A 173 -22.31 0.51 2.99
CA CYS A 173 -23.37 -0.23 2.31
C CYS A 173 -22.73 -1.03 1.17
N HIS A 174 -23.00 -2.34 1.11
CA HIS A 174 -22.33 -3.23 0.13
C HIS A 174 -20.80 -3.15 0.16
N LYS A 175 -20.23 -3.00 1.36
CA LYS A 175 -18.77 -2.93 1.55
C LYS A 175 -18.14 -4.23 1.08
N THR A 176 -17.25 -4.13 0.10
CA THR A 176 -16.54 -5.28 -0.49
C THR A 176 -15.04 -5.01 -0.35
N SER A 177 -14.31 -5.88 0.34
CA SER A 177 -12.85 -5.79 0.41
C SER A 177 -12.22 -6.42 -0.84
N PRO A 178 -10.96 -6.09 -1.20
CA PRO A 178 -10.30 -6.68 -2.36
C PRO A 178 -10.24 -8.22 -2.31
N SER A 179 -10.10 -8.80 -1.11
CA SER A 179 -10.12 -10.25 -0.88
C SER A 179 -11.50 -10.90 -1.07
N ASP A 180 -12.56 -10.09 -1.07
CA ASP A 180 -13.93 -10.52 -1.34
C ASP A 180 -14.25 -10.50 -2.84
N LEU A 181 -13.31 -10.19 -3.73
CA LEU A 181 -13.56 -10.28 -5.17
C LEU A 181 -13.40 -11.72 -5.67
N PRO A 182 -14.08 -12.11 -6.77
CA PRO A 182 -13.93 -13.43 -7.37
C PRO A 182 -12.62 -13.52 -8.16
N LEU A 183 -11.47 -13.54 -7.49
CA LEU A 183 -10.13 -13.42 -8.10
C LEU A 183 -9.85 -14.45 -9.21
N ALA A 184 -10.44 -15.64 -9.14
CA ALA A 184 -10.31 -16.68 -10.17
C ALA A 184 -11.08 -16.37 -11.48
N ALA A 185 -11.92 -15.34 -11.49
CA ALA A 185 -12.58 -14.82 -12.68
C ALA A 185 -11.78 -13.68 -13.34
N LEU A 186 -10.77 -13.14 -12.65
CA LEU A 186 -9.97 -12.01 -13.09
C LEU A 186 -8.57 -12.45 -13.51
N THR A 187 -8.05 -11.81 -14.55
CA THR A 187 -6.64 -11.93 -14.96
C THR A 187 -5.84 -10.72 -14.51
N HIS A 188 -6.50 -9.57 -14.45
CA HIS A 188 -5.92 -8.30 -14.03
C HIS A 188 -6.89 -7.64 -13.03
N LEU A 189 -6.33 -6.92 -12.07
CA LEU A 189 -7.07 -6.07 -11.14
C LEU A 189 -6.43 -4.68 -11.12
N ASN A 190 -7.22 -3.67 -11.43
CA ASN A 190 -6.85 -2.26 -11.42
C ASN A 190 -7.34 -1.61 -10.12
N TYR A 191 -6.42 -1.10 -9.31
CA TYR A 191 -6.73 -0.27 -8.15
C TYR A 191 -7.16 1.13 -8.61
N ALA A 192 -8.42 1.51 -8.40
CA ALA A 192 -9.01 2.75 -8.90
C ALA A 192 -9.53 3.65 -7.77
N PHE A 193 -8.90 4.77 -7.41
CA PHE A 193 -7.71 5.35 -8.01
C PHE A 193 -6.67 5.74 -6.97
N ALA A 194 -5.41 5.71 -7.40
CA ALA A 194 -4.36 6.44 -6.73
C ALA A 194 -4.28 7.86 -7.31
N TYR A 195 -3.98 8.84 -6.47
CA TYR A 195 -3.82 10.25 -6.83
C TYR A 195 -2.34 10.64 -6.80
N LEU A 196 -2.04 11.88 -7.19
CA LEU A 196 -0.69 12.42 -7.23
C LEU A 196 -0.60 13.66 -6.35
N ASP A 197 0.45 13.73 -5.54
CA ASP A 197 0.82 14.98 -4.88
C ASP A 197 1.16 16.04 -5.97
N PRO A 198 0.54 17.22 -5.95
CA PRO A 198 0.63 18.20 -7.05
C PRO A 198 2.02 18.82 -7.21
N THR A 199 2.90 18.71 -6.20
CA THR A 199 4.23 19.32 -6.22
C THR A 199 5.31 18.29 -6.56
N SER A 200 5.25 17.12 -5.92
CA SER A 200 6.27 16.08 -6.04
C SER A 200 5.92 14.99 -7.05
N PHE A 201 4.67 14.95 -7.54
CA PHE A 201 4.11 13.89 -8.39
C PHE A 201 4.22 12.48 -7.78
N LYS A 202 4.38 12.38 -6.45
CA LYS A 202 4.37 11.10 -5.76
C LYS A 202 2.96 10.53 -5.71
N ILE A 203 2.87 9.22 -5.91
CA ILE A 203 1.60 8.49 -5.82
C ILE A 203 1.12 8.44 -4.37
N THR A 204 -0.16 8.76 -4.17
CA THR A 204 -0.85 8.81 -2.88
C THR A 204 -2.25 8.22 -3.02
N THR A 205 -2.95 8.02 -1.90
CA THR A 205 -4.37 7.66 -1.92
C THR A 205 -5.22 8.81 -2.45
N MET A 206 -6.42 8.49 -2.96
CA MET A 206 -7.39 9.46 -3.49
C MET A 206 -7.71 10.59 -2.51
N ASP A 207 -7.79 10.24 -1.23
CA ASP A 207 -8.01 11.16 -0.13
C ASP A 207 -7.47 10.55 1.17
N ALA A 208 -7.53 11.33 2.25
CA ALA A 208 -7.05 10.91 3.57
C ALA A 208 -7.93 9.80 4.21
N ALA A 209 -9.20 9.66 3.80
CA ALA A 209 -10.12 8.65 4.32
C ALA A 209 -9.87 7.27 3.69
N THR A 210 -9.24 7.22 2.52
CA THR A 210 -8.85 5.99 1.84
C THR A 210 -7.59 5.41 2.49
N PRO A 211 -7.62 4.19 3.05
CA PRO A 211 -6.45 3.61 3.73
C PRO A 211 -5.28 3.36 2.78
N ILE A 212 -4.07 3.80 3.12
CA ILE A 212 -2.88 3.49 2.31
C ILE A 212 -2.59 1.98 2.26
N THR A 213 -2.98 1.25 3.30
CA THR A 213 -2.79 -0.21 3.40
C THR A 213 -3.53 -0.94 2.30
N LEU A 214 -4.52 -0.30 1.68
CA LEU A 214 -5.26 -0.87 0.56
C LEU A 214 -4.34 -1.17 -0.65
N PHE A 215 -3.20 -0.47 -0.79
CA PHE A 215 -2.17 -0.83 -1.77
C PHE A 215 -1.53 -2.19 -1.45
N ASP A 216 -1.25 -2.46 -0.17
CA ASP A 216 -0.71 -3.74 0.29
C ASP A 216 -1.79 -4.84 0.27
N ASP A 217 -3.02 -4.53 0.67
CA ASP A 217 -4.14 -5.47 0.67
C ASP A 217 -4.40 -5.98 -0.76
N ILE A 218 -4.39 -5.07 -1.74
CA ILE A 218 -4.54 -5.41 -3.15
C ILE A 218 -3.34 -6.23 -3.63
N SER A 219 -2.10 -5.80 -3.37
CA SER A 219 -0.92 -6.55 -3.84
C SER A 219 -0.84 -7.95 -3.22
N SER A 220 -1.27 -8.11 -1.97
CA SER A 220 -1.32 -9.38 -1.25
C SER A 220 -2.26 -10.41 -1.90
N LEU A 221 -3.20 -9.99 -2.74
CA LEU A 221 -4.08 -10.91 -3.47
C LEU A 221 -3.29 -11.88 -4.36
N LYS A 222 -2.07 -11.52 -4.75
CA LYS A 222 -1.15 -12.41 -5.47
C LYS A 222 -0.71 -13.63 -4.66
N THR A 223 -0.76 -13.56 -3.33
CA THR A 223 -0.54 -14.75 -2.48
C THR A 223 -1.62 -15.81 -2.70
N THR A 224 -2.84 -15.37 -3.05
CA THR A 224 -3.99 -16.23 -3.30
C THR A 224 -4.13 -16.59 -4.78
N ASN A 225 -3.81 -15.66 -5.69
CA ASN A 225 -3.78 -15.87 -7.12
C ASN A 225 -2.46 -15.32 -7.73
N PRO A 226 -1.38 -16.11 -7.75
CA PRO A 226 -0.06 -15.65 -8.23
C PRO A 226 -0.02 -15.17 -9.69
N ASP A 227 -0.98 -15.63 -10.51
CA ASP A 227 -1.10 -15.24 -11.90
C ASP A 227 -1.82 -13.89 -12.10
N LEU A 228 -2.51 -13.40 -11.05
CA LEU A 228 -3.22 -12.12 -11.09
C LEU A 228 -2.23 -10.96 -11.30
N LYS A 229 -2.49 -10.16 -12.33
CA LYS A 229 -1.74 -8.93 -12.58
C LYS A 229 -2.41 -7.74 -11.91
N ILE A 230 -1.63 -6.93 -11.22
CA ILE A 230 -2.16 -5.82 -10.43
C ILE A 230 -1.62 -4.50 -10.95
N PHE A 231 -2.53 -3.63 -11.36
CA PHE A 231 -2.22 -2.32 -11.92
C PHE A 231 -2.73 -1.22 -10.99
N VAL A 232 -2.00 -0.12 -10.92
CA VAL A 232 -2.48 1.09 -10.26
C VAL A 232 -3.09 2.00 -11.31
N SER A 233 -4.38 2.31 -11.17
CA SER A 233 -5.03 3.32 -12.01
C SER A 233 -4.84 4.70 -11.37
N ILE A 234 -4.31 5.63 -12.15
CA ILE A 234 -4.07 7.02 -11.74
C ILE A 234 -4.97 7.91 -12.59
N GLY A 235 -5.77 8.76 -11.95
CA GLY A 235 -6.69 9.68 -12.62
C GLY A 235 -8.15 9.46 -12.26
N GLY A 236 -8.99 9.37 -13.30
CA GLY A 236 -10.44 9.22 -13.22
C GLY A 236 -11.20 10.55 -13.34
N TRP A 237 -12.53 10.44 -13.41
CA TRP A 237 -13.44 11.56 -13.63
C TRP A 237 -13.24 12.69 -12.60
N THR A 238 -13.30 12.39 -11.29
CA THR A 238 -13.17 13.41 -10.24
C THR A 238 -11.77 14.01 -10.16
N PHE A 239 -10.73 13.26 -10.51
CA PHE A 239 -9.36 13.79 -10.59
C PHE A 239 -9.25 14.90 -11.64
N SER A 240 -10.06 14.81 -12.69
CA SER A 240 -10.04 15.73 -13.83
C SER A 240 -11.13 16.81 -13.78
N ASP A 241 -11.85 16.94 -12.66
CA ASP A 241 -12.90 17.95 -12.50
C ASP A 241 -12.35 19.38 -12.58
N ASN A 242 -13.12 20.26 -13.22
CA ASN A 242 -12.77 21.66 -13.37
C ASN A 242 -12.58 22.36 -12.02
N ASP A 243 -11.63 23.31 -11.99
CA ASP A 243 -11.35 24.16 -10.84
C ASP A 243 -10.85 23.40 -9.59
N THR A 244 -10.36 22.17 -9.78
CA THR A 244 -9.70 21.37 -8.73
C THR A 244 -8.17 21.46 -8.81
N TYR A 245 -7.49 21.21 -7.69
CA TYR A 245 -6.02 21.20 -7.65
C TYR A 245 -5.40 20.03 -8.43
N THR A 246 -6.17 18.96 -8.67
CA THR A 246 -5.73 17.76 -9.40
C THR A 246 -5.83 17.92 -10.91
N GLN A 247 -6.79 18.71 -11.40
CA GLN A 247 -7.02 18.93 -12.82
C GLN A 247 -5.76 19.21 -13.65
N PRO A 248 -4.85 20.15 -13.27
CA PRO A 248 -3.71 20.49 -14.11
C PRO A 248 -2.56 19.47 -14.03
N ILE A 249 -2.62 18.46 -13.14
CA ILE A 249 -1.46 17.61 -12.82
C ILE A 249 -1.00 16.81 -14.05
N PHE A 250 -1.90 16.14 -14.78
CA PHE A 250 -1.51 15.38 -15.97
C PHE A 250 -0.86 16.28 -17.03
N GLY A 251 -1.46 17.44 -17.33
CA GLY A 251 -0.89 18.41 -18.25
C GLY A 251 0.48 18.94 -17.77
N ASN A 252 0.65 19.15 -16.47
CA ASN A 252 1.92 19.60 -15.87
C ASN A 252 3.03 18.55 -15.96
N ILE A 253 2.69 17.28 -15.78
CA ILE A 253 3.62 16.17 -15.96
C ILE A 253 3.96 16.04 -17.44
N ALA A 254 2.95 15.90 -18.29
CA ALA A 254 3.11 15.60 -19.71
C ALA A 254 3.91 16.68 -20.45
N ARG A 255 3.72 17.97 -20.13
CA ARG A 255 4.37 19.09 -20.86
C ARG A 255 5.87 19.25 -20.61
N SER A 256 6.40 18.74 -19.50
CA SER A 256 7.81 18.97 -19.10
C SER A 256 8.60 17.66 -19.08
N SER A 257 9.71 17.58 -19.80
CA SER A 257 10.56 16.39 -19.82
C SER A 257 11.09 16.01 -18.43
N SER A 258 11.45 17.00 -17.60
CA SER A 258 11.90 16.75 -16.22
C SER A 258 10.77 16.20 -15.35
N ASN A 259 9.54 16.71 -15.51
CA ASN A 259 8.39 16.24 -14.73
C ASN A 259 7.96 14.83 -15.17
N ARG A 260 7.99 14.54 -16.48
CA ARG A 260 7.75 13.19 -17.00
C ARG A 260 8.74 12.19 -16.40
N GLN A 261 10.03 12.53 -16.36
CA GLN A 261 11.05 11.65 -15.77
C GLN A 261 10.85 11.48 -14.26
N LEU A 262 10.61 12.58 -13.52
CA LEU A 262 10.36 12.54 -12.09
C LEU A 262 9.15 11.65 -11.74
N PHE A 263 8.06 11.79 -12.48
CA PHE A 263 6.88 10.94 -12.34
C PHE A 263 7.19 9.48 -12.68
N ALA A 264 7.91 9.21 -13.78
CA ALA A 264 8.29 7.87 -14.19
C ALA A 264 9.15 7.15 -13.13
N ASP A 265 10.13 7.84 -12.56
CA ASP A 265 11.01 7.30 -11.51
C ASP A 265 10.22 7.03 -10.22
N GLY A 266 9.36 7.98 -9.82
CA GLY A 266 8.48 7.82 -8.66
C GLY A 266 7.47 6.67 -8.83
N LEU A 267 6.96 6.48 -10.05
CA LEU A 267 6.07 5.37 -10.38
C LEU A 267 6.79 4.03 -10.35
N VAL A 268 7.99 3.90 -10.92
CA VAL A 268 8.78 2.66 -10.79
C VAL A 268 9.06 2.34 -9.32
N ALA A 269 9.39 3.34 -8.50
CA ALA A 269 9.59 3.15 -7.08
C ALA A 269 8.33 2.64 -6.38
N PHE A 270 7.16 3.23 -6.68
CA PHE A 270 5.87 2.78 -6.16
C PHE A 270 5.52 1.36 -6.59
N LEU A 271 5.62 1.05 -7.88
CA LEU A 271 5.32 -0.28 -8.43
C LEU A 271 6.25 -1.36 -7.87
N THR A 272 7.50 -1.00 -7.57
CA THR A 272 8.49 -1.90 -6.97
C THR A 272 8.21 -2.10 -5.49
N TYR A 273 7.90 -1.03 -4.75
CA TYR A 273 7.63 -1.08 -3.32
C TYR A 273 6.38 -1.91 -3.00
N TYR A 274 5.27 -1.65 -3.69
CA TYR A 274 4.00 -2.35 -3.43
C TYR A 274 3.82 -3.62 -4.27
N GLY A 275 4.78 -3.98 -5.13
CA GLY A 275 4.69 -5.19 -5.94
C GLY A 275 3.62 -5.17 -7.04
N PHE A 276 3.29 -4.00 -7.58
CA PHE A 276 2.39 -3.85 -8.73
C PHE A 276 3.09 -4.22 -10.05
N ASP A 277 2.31 -4.69 -11.03
CA ASP A 277 2.79 -5.13 -12.35
C ASP A 277 2.65 -4.05 -13.43
N GLY A 278 2.00 -2.93 -13.15
CA GLY A 278 1.84 -1.89 -14.14
C GLY A 278 1.03 -0.69 -13.67
N VAL A 279 0.87 0.24 -14.60
CA VAL A 279 0.09 1.47 -14.42
C VAL A 279 -1.00 1.55 -15.49
N ASP A 280 -2.15 2.05 -15.09
CA ASP A 280 -3.24 2.44 -15.97
C ASP A 280 -3.45 3.96 -15.84
N LEU A 281 -3.33 4.68 -16.96
CA LEU A 281 -3.47 6.13 -16.98
C LEU A 281 -4.87 6.52 -17.43
N ASP A 282 -5.63 7.12 -16.53
CA ASP A 282 -7.02 7.49 -16.74
C ASP A 282 -7.20 9.01 -16.73
N TRP A 283 -6.65 9.68 -17.75
CA TRP A 283 -6.74 11.14 -17.90
C TRP A 283 -8.02 11.51 -18.66
N GLU A 284 -8.93 12.24 -17.98
CA GLU A 284 -10.28 12.55 -18.49
C GLU A 284 -10.57 14.06 -18.68
N TYR A 285 -10.14 14.72 -19.76
CA TYR A 285 -9.45 14.16 -20.93
C TYR A 285 -8.36 15.10 -21.45
N PRO A 286 -7.25 14.57 -22.02
CA PRO A 286 -6.22 15.39 -22.66
C PRO A 286 -6.85 16.24 -23.77
N GLY A 287 -6.42 17.49 -23.92
CA GLY A 287 -6.84 18.34 -25.03
C GLY A 287 -8.28 18.88 -24.99
N ALA A 288 -9.17 18.29 -24.20
CA ALA A 288 -10.57 18.69 -24.10
C ALA A 288 -10.73 19.95 -23.23
N PRO A 289 -11.10 21.12 -23.79
CA PRO A 289 -11.13 22.38 -23.03
C PRO A 289 -12.18 22.40 -21.92
N ASP A 290 -13.29 21.68 -22.10
CA ASP A 290 -14.36 21.51 -21.09
C ASP A 290 -13.91 20.72 -19.86
N ARG A 291 -12.72 20.10 -19.91
CA ARG A 291 -12.05 19.38 -18.83
C ARG A 291 -10.67 19.95 -18.50
N GLY A 292 -10.39 21.18 -18.94
CA GLY A 292 -9.11 21.88 -18.69
C GLY A 292 -7.93 21.41 -19.55
N GLY A 293 -8.17 20.54 -20.52
CA GLY A 293 -7.17 20.07 -21.48
C GLY A 293 -6.74 21.16 -22.47
N LYS A 294 -5.51 21.03 -22.97
CA LYS A 294 -4.87 21.95 -23.93
C LYS A 294 -4.46 21.21 -25.19
N LYS A 295 -4.48 21.90 -26.34
CA LYS A 295 -4.18 21.28 -27.64
C LYS A 295 -2.83 20.54 -27.67
N GLU A 296 -1.83 21.01 -26.92
CA GLU A 296 -0.50 20.40 -26.85
C GLU A 296 -0.50 19.05 -26.11
N ASP A 297 -1.53 18.76 -25.31
CA ASP A 297 -1.64 17.54 -24.52
C ASP A 297 -1.64 16.29 -25.38
N THR A 298 -2.22 16.33 -26.58
CA THR A 298 -2.20 15.21 -27.53
C THR A 298 -0.78 14.71 -27.81
N LYS A 299 0.15 15.64 -28.08
CA LYS A 299 1.56 15.29 -28.31
C LYS A 299 2.28 14.96 -26.99
N ASN A 300 2.01 15.73 -25.94
CA ASN A 300 2.66 15.57 -24.65
C ASN A 300 2.32 14.23 -23.98
N TYR A 301 1.11 13.71 -24.21
CA TYR A 301 0.70 12.43 -23.65
C TYR A 301 1.47 11.26 -24.28
N VAL A 302 1.75 11.32 -25.60
CA VAL A 302 2.66 10.38 -26.27
C VAL A 302 4.05 10.44 -25.66
N GLU A 303 4.58 11.64 -25.42
CA GLU A 303 5.90 11.80 -24.78
C GLU A 303 5.90 11.28 -23.33
N LEU A 304 4.79 11.40 -22.60
CA LEU A 304 4.62 10.80 -21.27
C LEU A 304 4.71 9.28 -21.31
N VAL A 305 3.87 8.61 -22.11
CA VAL A 305 3.90 7.14 -22.17
C VAL A 305 5.21 6.60 -22.77
N LYS A 306 5.84 7.36 -23.67
CA LYS A 306 7.20 7.07 -24.16
C LYS A 306 8.25 7.14 -23.05
N THR A 307 8.22 8.19 -22.21
CA THR A 307 9.13 8.30 -21.07
C THR A 307 8.87 7.19 -20.06
N LEU A 308 7.60 6.85 -19.78
CA LEU A 308 7.25 5.72 -18.90
C LEU A 308 7.82 4.41 -19.44
N ARG A 309 7.57 4.09 -20.73
CA ARG A 309 8.07 2.86 -21.35
C ARG A 309 9.60 2.79 -21.29
N ALA A 310 10.29 3.85 -21.68
CA ALA A 310 11.74 3.90 -21.61
C ALA A 310 12.29 3.75 -20.18
N THR A 311 11.57 4.22 -19.16
CA THR A 311 11.95 4.05 -17.75
C THR A 311 11.63 2.64 -17.25
N PHE A 312 10.49 2.06 -17.64
CA PHE A 312 10.07 0.71 -17.28
C PHE A 312 11.01 -0.34 -17.89
N ASP A 313 11.36 -0.20 -19.16
CA ASP A 313 12.25 -1.12 -19.87
C ASP A 313 13.65 -1.16 -19.22
N LYS A 314 14.11 -0.04 -18.64
CA LYS A 314 15.39 0.02 -17.91
C LYS A 314 15.38 -0.78 -16.59
N THR A 315 14.21 -1.10 -16.04
CA THR A 315 14.11 -1.86 -14.78
C THR A 315 14.36 -3.36 -14.97
N GLY A 316 14.26 -3.87 -16.21
CA GLY A 316 14.25 -5.32 -16.51
C GLY A 316 12.95 -6.04 -16.10
N ARG A 317 12.06 -5.40 -15.34
CA ARG A 317 10.76 -5.96 -14.99
C ARG A 317 9.80 -5.81 -16.17
N SER A 318 8.96 -6.82 -16.38
CA SER A 318 7.86 -6.76 -17.36
C SER A 318 6.69 -5.93 -16.81
N LEU A 319 6.91 -4.62 -16.68
CA LEU A 319 5.90 -3.66 -16.21
C LEU A 319 4.98 -3.22 -17.36
N GLY A 320 3.68 -3.29 -17.14
CA GLY A 320 2.65 -2.89 -18.09
C GLY A 320 2.30 -1.41 -18.01
N ILE A 321 1.92 -0.83 -19.15
CA ILE A 321 1.38 0.52 -19.29
C ILE A 321 0.09 0.41 -20.08
N THR A 322 -1.01 0.81 -19.49
CA THR A 322 -2.31 0.95 -20.15
C THR A 322 -2.80 2.38 -20.03
N PHE A 323 -3.79 2.71 -20.83
CA PHE A 323 -4.56 3.92 -20.66
C PHE A 323 -6.02 3.64 -20.96
N THR A 324 -6.87 4.44 -20.34
CA THR A 324 -8.30 4.37 -20.54
C THR A 324 -8.71 5.38 -21.61
N ALA A 325 -9.57 4.96 -22.54
CA ALA A 325 -9.99 5.74 -23.69
C ALA A 325 -11.52 5.89 -23.72
N PRO A 326 -12.04 7.09 -24.04
CA PRO A 326 -13.47 7.33 -24.17
C PRO A 326 -14.01 6.73 -25.48
N SER A 327 -15.31 6.43 -25.51
CA SER A 327 -16.00 5.95 -26.72
C SER A 327 -16.43 7.08 -27.67
N SER A 328 -16.51 8.32 -27.19
CA SER A 328 -16.96 9.45 -28.00
C SER A 328 -15.84 10.02 -28.86
N PHE A 329 -16.16 10.37 -30.12
CA PHE A 329 -15.22 11.09 -30.99
C PHE A 329 -14.74 12.40 -30.37
N TRP A 330 -15.63 13.11 -29.66
CA TRP A 330 -15.33 14.43 -29.07
C TRP A 330 -14.13 14.42 -28.11
N TYR A 331 -14.03 13.38 -27.28
CA TYR A 331 -12.91 13.22 -26.35
C TYR A 331 -11.77 12.40 -26.97
N LEU A 332 -12.08 11.34 -27.72
CA LEU A 332 -11.06 10.45 -28.29
C LEU A 332 -10.16 11.16 -29.32
N ARG A 333 -10.64 12.20 -30.01
CA ARG A 333 -9.86 12.95 -31.01
C ARG A 333 -8.56 13.57 -30.49
N TRP A 334 -8.42 13.70 -29.17
CA TRP A 334 -7.24 14.24 -28.53
C TRP A 334 -6.19 13.18 -28.17
N PHE A 335 -6.46 11.91 -28.45
CA PHE A 335 -5.54 10.80 -28.24
C PHE A 335 -4.83 10.47 -29.56
N ASP A 336 -3.51 10.63 -29.60
CA ASP A 336 -2.69 10.08 -30.71
C ASP A 336 -2.53 8.57 -30.48
N LEU A 337 -3.59 7.81 -30.80
CA LEU A 337 -3.65 6.36 -30.56
C LEU A 337 -2.46 5.62 -31.19
N PRO A 338 -2.07 5.84 -32.47
CA PRO A 338 -0.88 5.18 -33.03
C PRO A 338 0.42 5.59 -32.35
N GLY A 339 0.53 6.84 -31.88
CA GLY A 339 1.68 7.31 -31.10
C GLY A 339 1.77 6.63 -29.73
N MET A 340 0.65 6.54 -29.01
CA MET A 340 0.57 5.96 -27.67
C MET A 340 0.73 4.44 -27.66
N MET A 341 0.08 3.74 -28.60
CA MET A 341 0.10 2.28 -28.71
C MET A 341 1.46 1.69 -29.11
N LYS A 342 2.46 2.53 -29.44
CA LYS A 342 3.87 2.11 -29.56
C LYS A 342 4.50 1.77 -28.21
N TYR A 343 3.96 2.33 -27.12
CA TYR A 343 4.55 2.28 -25.79
C TYR A 343 3.62 1.65 -24.75
N CYS A 344 2.31 1.63 -25.01
CA CYS A 344 1.30 1.01 -24.16
C CYS A 344 0.99 -0.42 -24.63
N ASP A 345 0.67 -1.31 -23.69
CA ASP A 345 0.43 -2.73 -23.94
C ASP A 345 -0.96 -2.96 -24.55
N TRP A 346 -1.97 -2.28 -24.04
CA TRP A 346 -3.34 -2.23 -24.59
C TRP A 346 -4.06 -0.96 -24.14
N VAL A 347 -5.21 -0.70 -24.75
CA VAL A 347 -6.13 0.37 -24.37
C VAL A 347 -7.41 -0.20 -23.76
N ASN A 348 -7.86 0.43 -22.68
CA ASN A 348 -9.07 0.14 -21.94
C ASN A 348 -10.21 1.02 -22.48
N LEU A 349 -11.11 0.49 -23.31
CA LEU A 349 -12.18 1.27 -23.94
C LEU A 349 -13.40 1.37 -23.03
N MET A 350 -13.75 2.59 -22.61
CA MET A 350 -14.95 2.88 -21.80
C MET A 350 -16.21 2.85 -22.68
N SER A 351 -16.67 1.65 -23.03
CA SER A 351 -17.87 1.39 -23.84
C SER A 351 -19.18 1.43 -23.04
N TYR A 352 -19.24 2.36 -22.09
CA TYR A 352 -20.36 2.68 -21.21
C TYR A 352 -20.41 4.20 -21.01
N ASP A 353 -21.46 4.69 -20.34
CA ASP A 353 -21.76 6.13 -20.22
C ASP A 353 -21.92 6.83 -21.57
N LEU A 354 -22.48 6.12 -22.56
CA LEU A 354 -22.84 6.72 -23.85
C LEU A 354 -23.97 7.75 -23.69
N HIS A 355 -24.89 7.47 -22.76
CA HIS A 355 -26.05 8.29 -22.47
C HIS A 355 -26.28 8.44 -20.96
N GLY A 356 -26.81 9.61 -20.58
CA GLY A 356 -27.03 9.99 -19.18
C GLY A 356 -27.77 11.31 -19.06
N THR A 357 -27.92 11.82 -17.83
CA THR A 357 -28.69 13.04 -17.57
C THR A 357 -28.11 14.29 -18.23
N TRP A 358 -26.82 14.25 -18.59
CA TRP A 358 -26.13 15.30 -19.33
C TRP A 358 -26.64 15.48 -20.78
N ASP A 359 -27.39 14.52 -21.33
CA ASP A 359 -27.99 14.67 -22.66
C ASP A 359 -29.01 15.82 -22.74
N SER A 360 -29.57 16.21 -21.59
CA SER A 360 -30.50 17.35 -21.48
C SER A 360 -29.94 18.68 -21.98
N THR A 361 -28.63 18.87 -21.96
CA THR A 361 -27.97 20.12 -22.38
C THR A 361 -27.26 20.00 -23.72
N ASN A 362 -27.32 18.83 -24.37
CA ASN A 362 -26.70 18.57 -25.66
C ASN A 362 -27.79 18.32 -26.75
N PRO A 363 -27.41 18.10 -28.01
CA PRO A 363 -28.35 17.95 -29.14
C PRO A 363 -29.32 16.78 -29.06
N ILE A 364 -28.96 15.73 -28.31
CA ILE A 364 -29.80 14.54 -28.10
C ILE A 364 -31.07 14.96 -27.35
N GLY A 365 -30.94 15.90 -26.40
CA GLY A 365 -32.02 16.44 -25.62
C GLY A 365 -32.37 15.56 -24.41
N ALA A 366 -33.35 16.00 -23.63
CA ALA A 366 -33.77 15.34 -22.38
C ALA A 366 -34.63 14.09 -22.63
N ILE A 367 -34.09 13.11 -23.35
CA ILE A 367 -34.72 11.82 -23.64
C ILE A 367 -33.93 10.66 -23.03
N VAL A 368 -34.63 9.62 -22.55
CA VAL A 368 -33.98 8.43 -22.00
C VAL A 368 -33.36 7.59 -23.11
N GLN A 369 -32.15 7.12 -22.90
CA GLN A 369 -31.42 6.23 -23.81
C GLN A 369 -30.60 5.23 -22.99
N GLY A 370 -30.17 4.14 -23.63
CA GLY A 370 -29.33 3.13 -22.99
C GLY A 370 -27.92 3.65 -22.73
N HIS A 371 -27.41 3.58 -21.49
CA HIS A 371 -26.04 4.03 -21.21
C HIS A 371 -24.96 3.17 -21.88
N THR A 372 -25.34 1.98 -22.32
CA THR A 372 -24.58 1.14 -23.23
C THR A 372 -25.47 0.82 -24.45
N ASN A 373 -24.84 0.78 -25.63
CA ASN A 373 -25.53 0.47 -26.89
C ASN A 373 -24.53 -0.16 -27.87
N LEU A 374 -24.70 -1.43 -28.22
CA LEU A 374 -23.79 -2.17 -29.10
C LEU A 374 -23.68 -1.54 -30.51
N THR A 375 -24.72 -0.87 -31.00
CA THR A 375 -24.64 -0.17 -32.29
C THR A 375 -23.69 1.02 -32.22
N GLU A 376 -23.68 1.76 -31.12
CA GLU A 376 -22.78 2.89 -30.88
C GLU A 376 -21.37 2.44 -30.46
N ILE A 377 -21.26 1.35 -29.70
CA ILE A 377 -19.96 0.72 -29.37
C ILE A 377 -19.23 0.30 -30.65
N LYS A 378 -19.97 -0.18 -31.67
CA LYS A 378 -19.39 -0.46 -32.99
C LYS A 378 -18.86 0.81 -33.64
N LEU A 379 -19.60 1.92 -33.59
CA LEU A 379 -19.15 3.22 -34.11
C LEU A 379 -17.91 3.75 -33.35
N ALA A 380 -17.83 3.54 -32.04
CA ALA A 380 -16.66 3.88 -31.25
C ALA A 380 -15.44 3.05 -31.70
N ALA A 381 -15.61 1.74 -31.91
CA ALA A 381 -14.55 0.87 -32.41
C ALA A 381 -14.08 1.26 -33.82
N GLU A 382 -14.96 1.78 -34.68
CA GLU A 382 -14.60 2.31 -35.99
C GLU A 382 -13.55 3.43 -35.93
N LEU A 383 -13.58 4.27 -34.88
CA LEU A 383 -12.58 5.33 -34.69
C LEU A 383 -11.15 4.75 -34.55
N PHE A 384 -11.01 3.61 -33.86
CA PHE A 384 -9.73 2.91 -33.72
C PHE A 384 -9.26 2.34 -35.06
N TRP A 385 -10.18 1.81 -35.87
CA TRP A 385 -9.85 1.23 -37.18
C TRP A 385 -9.41 2.28 -38.21
N ARG A 386 -9.93 3.52 -38.12
CA ARG A 386 -9.51 4.65 -38.97
C ARG A 386 -8.03 4.98 -38.81
N VAL A 387 -7.51 4.82 -37.60
CA VAL A 387 -6.08 5.01 -37.28
C VAL A 387 -5.32 3.69 -37.13
N LYS A 388 -5.90 2.59 -37.63
CA LYS A 388 -5.26 1.27 -37.78
C LYS A 388 -4.84 0.61 -36.47
N ILE A 389 -5.55 0.85 -35.36
CA ILE A 389 -5.34 0.06 -34.13
C ILE A 389 -5.95 -1.34 -34.30
N PRO A 390 -5.16 -2.41 -34.15
CA PRO A 390 -5.65 -3.78 -34.20
C PRO A 390 -6.62 -4.10 -33.04
N PRO A 391 -7.72 -4.84 -33.29
CA PRO A 391 -8.68 -5.22 -32.24
C PRO A 391 -8.06 -5.90 -31.02
N HIS A 392 -7.05 -6.75 -31.19
CA HIS A 392 -6.42 -7.46 -30.07
C HIS A 392 -5.68 -6.53 -29.08
N GLN A 393 -5.48 -5.25 -29.40
CA GLN A 393 -4.90 -4.27 -28.47
C GLN A 393 -5.96 -3.50 -27.66
N ILE A 394 -7.24 -3.86 -27.79
CA ILE A 394 -8.35 -3.17 -27.12
C ILE A 394 -9.01 -4.14 -26.13
N ALA A 395 -9.25 -3.66 -24.91
CA ALA A 395 -10.12 -4.29 -23.94
C ALA A 395 -11.49 -3.60 -23.96
N LEU A 396 -12.56 -4.35 -24.21
CA LEU A 396 -13.92 -3.82 -24.28
C LEU A 396 -14.50 -3.61 -22.87
N GLY A 397 -15.04 -2.43 -22.57
CA GLY A 397 -15.60 -2.09 -21.27
C GLY A 397 -17.02 -2.61 -21.03
N PHE A 398 -17.25 -3.12 -19.83
CA PHE A 398 -18.52 -3.60 -19.31
C PHE A 398 -18.83 -2.88 -18.00
N GLY A 399 -19.93 -2.11 -17.98
CA GLY A 399 -20.39 -1.42 -16.79
C GLY A 399 -21.21 -2.34 -15.89
N PHE A 400 -20.79 -2.55 -14.65
CA PHE A 400 -21.55 -3.28 -13.62
C PHE A 400 -22.45 -2.31 -12.83
N TYR A 401 -23.17 -1.49 -13.59
CA TYR A 401 -24.10 -0.48 -13.11
C TYR A 401 -25.04 -0.10 -14.25
N GLY A 402 -26.04 0.72 -13.97
CA GLY A 402 -26.90 1.33 -14.97
C GLY A 402 -27.03 2.84 -14.79
N ARG A 403 -27.34 3.56 -15.88
CA ARG A 403 -27.81 4.95 -15.78
C ARG A 403 -29.33 4.98 -15.76
N ALA A 404 -29.85 5.82 -14.87
CA ALA A 404 -31.25 5.86 -14.53
C ALA A 404 -31.81 7.29 -14.59
N PHE A 405 -33.09 7.39 -14.89
CA PHE A 405 -33.79 8.65 -15.16
C PHE A 405 -35.14 8.69 -14.46
N THR A 406 -35.60 9.89 -14.13
CA THR A 406 -37.00 10.15 -13.78
C THR A 406 -37.74 10.56 -15.05
N LEU A 407 -38.71 9.75 -15.48
CA LEU A 407 -39.54 10.04 -16.66
C LEU A 407 -40.43 11.26 -16.41
N ALA A 408 -40.47 12.17 -17.38
CA ALA A 408 -41.37 13.32 -17.37
C ALA A 408 -42.82 12.88 -17.64
N ASN A 409 -43.01 11.84 -18.46
CA ASN A 409 -44.30 11.19 -18.68
C ASN A 409 -44.20 9.71 -18.30
N PRO A 410 -44.80 9.28 -17.16
CA PRO A 410 -44.76 7.88 -16.72
C PRO A 410 -45.37 6.87 -17.71
N SER A 411 -46.22 7.33 -18.64
CA SER A 411 -46.83 6.47 -19.66
C SER A 411 -45.89 6.18 -20.83
N CYS A 412 -44.79 6.91 -20.97
CA CYS A 412 -43.78 6.73 -22.02
C CYS A 412 -42.56 6.04 -21.41
N THR A 413 -42.32 4.77 -21.74
CA THR A 413 -41.34 3.92 -21.03
C THR A 413 -40.21 3.37 -21.92
N THR A 414 -40.15 3.77 -23.18
CA THR A 414 -39.13 3.33 -24.15
C THR A 414 -38.00 4.35 -24.30
N PRO A 415 -36.84 3.96 -24.83
CA PRO A 415 -35.85 4.91 -25.34
C PRO A 415 -36.50 5.98 -26.23
N GLY A 416 -36.04 7.24 -26.12
CA GLY A 416 -36.65 8.40 -26.76
C GLY A 416 -37.75 9.11 -25.94
N CYS A 417 -38.19 8.53 -24.82
CA CYS A 417 -39.15 9.18 -23.93
C CYS A 417 -38.51 10.31 -23.10
N PRO A 418 -39.23 11.41 -22.82
CA PRO A 418 -38.66 12.55 -22.12
C PRO A 418 -38.39 12.26 -20.62
N PHE A 419 -37.27 12.74 -20.10
CA PHE A 419 -36.94 12.72 -18.66
C PHE A 419 -36.95 14.13 -18.05
N SER A 420 -37.19 14.22 -16.74
CA SER A 420 -37.12 15.47 -15.96
C SER A 420 -35.84 15.60 -15.13
N GLY A 421 -35.12 14.50 -14.90
CA GLY A 421 -33.81 14.47 -14.26
C GLY A 421 -33.30 13.04 -14.09
N GLY A 422 -32.27 12.88 -13.26
CA GLY A 422 -31.81 11.56 -12.82
C GLY A 422 -32.88 10.82 -12.01
N ALA A 423 -32.81 9.49 -12.01
CA ALA A 423 -33.60 8.70 -11.07
C ALA A 423 -33.19 9.02 -9.62
N LYS A 424 -34.05 8.70 -8.67
CA LYS A 424 -33.76 8.80 -7.23
C LYS A 424 -32.44 8.06 -6.92
N PRO A 425 -31.61 8.61 -6.02
CA PRO A 425 -30.37 7.95 -5.61
C PRO A 425 -30.61 6.53 -5.10
N GLY A 426 -29.71 5.61 -5.46
CA GLY A 426 -29.69 4.25 -4.92
C GLY A 426 -29.47 4.24 -3.40
N VAL A 427 -29.85 3.14 -2.75
CA VAL A 427 -29.78 2.98 -1.28
C VAL A 427 -28.31 2.98 -0.80
N CYS A 428 -27.41 2.36 -1.57
CA CYS A 428 -25.99 2.30 -1.25
C CYS A 428 -25.17 3.33 -2.03
N THR A 429 -25.37 3.43 -3.35
CA THR A 429 -24.57 4.33 -4.20
C THR A 429 -24.83 5.80 -3.90
N LYS A 430 -26.05 6.14 -3.46
CA LYS A 430 -26.46 7.51 -3.08
C LYS A 430 -26.17 8.56 -4.16
N THR A 431 -26.11 8.14 -5.43
CA THR A 431 -25.92 9.02 -6.59
C THR A 431 -27.17 9.05 -7.45
N SER A 432 -27.69 10.25 -7.70
CA SER A 432 -28.86 10.43 -8.59
C SER A 432 -28.52 9.99 -10.01
N GLY A 433 -29.42 9.24 -10.62
CA GLY A 433 -29.29 8.73 -11.99
C GLY A 433 -28.25 7.64 -12.23
N TYR A 434 -27.79 6.98 -11.16
CA TYR A 434 -26.84 5.88 -11.21
C TYR A 434 -27.27 4.81 -10.21
N LEU A 435 -27.28 3.54 -10.63
CA LEU A 435 -27.53 2.40 -9.73
C LEU A 435 -26.51 1.30 -10.01
N ALA A 436 -25.86 0.78 -8.97
CA ALA A 436 -24.94 -0.35 -9.10
C ALA A 436 -25.69 -1.63 -9.48
N TYR A 437 -25.00 -2.62 -10.07
CA TYR A 437 -25.63 -3.87 -10.48
C TYR A 437 -26.36 -4.57 -9.32
N TYR A 438 -25.78 -4.60 -8.12
CA TYR A 438 -26.44 -5.15 -6.94
C TYR A 438 -27.75 -4.42 -6.57
N GLU A 439 -27.86 -3.10 -6.80
CA GLU A 439 -29.09 -2.34 -6.56
C GLU A 439 -30.15 -2.65 -7.62
N VAL A 440 -29.74 -2.83 -8.87
CA VAL A 440 -30.64 -3.27 -9.95
C VAL A 440 -31.21 -4.66 -9.64
N GLN A 441 -30.35 -5.60 -9.24
CA GLN A 441 -30.79 -6.95 -8.87
C GLN A 441 -31.71 -6.94 -7.65
N ASP A 442 -31.42 -6.11 -6.64
CA ASP A 442 -32.30 -5.95 -5.46
C ASP A 442 -33.69 -5.41 -5.83
N ILE A 443 -33.78 -4.42 -6.72
CA ILE A 443 -35.06 -3.90 -7.24
C ILE A 443 -35.85 -5.01 -7.93
N LEU A 444 -35.22 -5.78 -8.82
CA LEU A 444 -35.88 -6.86 -9.57
C LEU A 444 -36.32 -7.99 -8.63
N LYS A 445 -35.49 -8.35 -7.64
CA LYS A 445 -35.80 -9.39 -6.65
C LYS A 445 -36.96 -9.01 -5.74
N LYS A 446 -37.04 -7.74 -5.31
CA LYS A 446 -38.15 -7.22 -4.50
C LYS A 446 -39.43 -7.05 -5.30
N ASN A 447 -39.32 -6.88 -6.62
CA ASN A 447 -40.45 -6.59 -7.50
C ASN A 447 -40.50 -7.59 -8.67
N PRO A 448 -40.86 -8.86 -8.43
CA PRO A 448 -40.82 -9.92 -9.44
C PRO A 448 -41.78 -9.70 -10.63
N ASN A 449 -42.72 -8.75 -10.52
CA ASN A 449 -43.67 -8.40 -11.57
C ASN A 449 -43.12 -7.34 -12.54
N ILE A 450 -41.93 -6.77 -12.30
CA ILE A 450 -41.31 -5.83 -13.24
C ILE A 450 -41.04 -6.55 -14.56
N LYS A 451 -41.57 -6.00 -15.66
CA LYS A 451 -41.28 -6.47 -17.01
C LYS A 451 -39.98 -5.83 -17.51
N VAL A 452 -38.90 -6.61 -17.49
CA VAL A 452 -37.62 -6.21 -18.11
C VAL A 452 -37.72 -6.33 -19.62
N ILE A 453 -37.39 -5.26 -20.33
CA ILE A 453 -37.34 -5.23 -21.79
C ILE A 453 -35.89 -5.42 -22.21
N HIS A 454 -35.67 -6.36 -23.12
CA HIS A 454 -34.39 -6.61 -23.75
C HIS A 454 -34.42 -6.09 -25.19
N ASP A 455 -33.72 -4.98 -25.43
CA ASP A 455 -33.44 -4.51 -26.78
C ASP A 455 -32.24 -5.28 -27.34
N LYS A 456 -32.53 -6.22 -28.26
CA LYS A 456 -31.53 -7.09 -28.88
C LYS A 456 -30.65 -6.37 -29.89
N GLU A 457 -31.11 -5.27 -30.48
CA GLU A 457 -30.31 -4.53 -31.46
C GLU A 457 -29.22 -3.72 -30.75
N SER A 458 -29.63 -2.99 -29.72
CA SER A 458 -28.74 -2.22 -28.85
C SER A 458 -27.97 -3.10 -27.85
N ALA A 459 -28.36 -4.37 -27.69
CA ALA A 459 -27.86 -5.29 -26.67
C ALA A 459 -27.81 -4.62 -25.29
N VAL A 460 -28.97 -4.14 -24.84
CA VAL A 460 -29.16 -3.48 -23.53
C VAL A 460 -30.50 -3.89 -22.94
N LYS A 461 -30.61 -3.89 -21.61
CA LYS A 461 -31.88 -4.09 -20.91
C LYS A 461 -32.32 -2.81 -20.23
N TYR A 462 -33.63 -2.62 -20.18
CA TYR A 462 -34.23 -1.51 -19.44
C TYR A 462 -35.58 -1.89 -18.85
N PHE A 463 -35.98 -1.17 -17.82
CA PHE A 463 -37.31 -1.30 -17.22
C PHE A 463 -37.70 -0.02 -16.47
N THR A 464 -38.97 0.06 -16.11
CA THR A 464 -39.49 1.09 -15.21
C THR A 464 -39.84 0.52 -13.84
N PHE A 465 -39.68 1.35 -12.81
CA PHE A 465 -40.00 1.05 -11.43
C PHE A 465 -40.52 2.31 -10.71
N ASP A 466 -41.07 2.17 -9.50
CA ASP A 466 -41.54 3.28 -8.66
C ASP A 466 -42.37 4.34 -9.42
N THR A 467 -43.30 3.88 -10.26
CA THR A 467 -44.19 4.68 -11.12
C THR A 467 -43.52 5.38 -12.31
N ASN A 468 -42.41 6.11 -12.09
CA ASN A 468 -41.80 6.96 -13.11
C ASN A 468 -40.27 6.90 -13.17
N GLN A 469 -39.65 5.93 -12.49
CA GLN A 469 -38.22 5.71 -12.59
C GLN A 469 -37.94 4.77 -13.76
N TRP A 470 -36.88 5.03 -14.50
CA TRP A 470 -36.45 4.24 -15.65
C TRP A 470 -34.96 3.97 -15.54
N ILE A 471 -34.51 2.77 -15.88
CA ILE A 471 -33.09 2.42 -15.87
C ILE A 471 -32.73 1.58 -17.09
N SER A 472 -31.56 1.85 -17.66
CA SER A 472 -30.87 0.93 -18.57
C SER A 472 -29.64 0.32 -17.88
N TYR A 473 -29.41 -0.97 -18.11
CA TYR A 473 -28.30 -1.72 -17.53
C TYR A 473 -27.98 -2.94 -18.41
N ASP A 474 -26.91 -3.64 -18.05
CA ASP A 474 -26.47 -4.88 -18.68
C ASP A 474 -26.61 -6.09 -17.76
N ASP A 475 -26.80 -7.28 -18.36
CA ASP A 475 -26.78 -8.56 -17.66
C ASP A 475 -26.26 -9.70 -18.55
N LYS A 476 -26.50 -10.95 -18.16
CA LYS A 476 -26.07 -12.15 -18.89
C LYS A 476 -26.41 -12.14 -20.38
N ASP A 477 -27.59 -11.68 -20.78
CA ASP A 477 -27.98 -11.73 -22.20
C ASP A 477 -27.21 -10.68 -23.02
N THR A 478 -27.04 -9.48 -22.46
CA THR A 478 -26.43 -8.35 -23.15
C THR A 478 -24.90 -8.44 -23.11
N PHE A 479 -24.31 -8.89 -22.00
CA PHE A 479 -22.90 -9.27 -21.92
C PHE A 479 -22.55 -10.32 -22.95
N LYS A 480 -23.37 -11.38 -23.09
CA LYS A 480 -23.14 -12.41 -24.09
C LYS A 480 -23.12 -11.83 -25.52
N GLN A 481 -24.08 -10.98 -25.89
CA GLN A 481 -24.12 -10.37 -27.22
C GLN A 481 -22.89 -9.51 -27.51
N LYS A 482 -22.45 -8.72 -26.52
CA LYS A 482 -21.26 -7.88 -26.63
C LYS A 482 -19.98 -8.70 -26.72
N VAL A 483 -19.85 -9.76 -25.92
CA VAL A 483 -18.73 -10.72 -25.96
C VAL A 483 -18.71 -11.47 -27.29
N ASP A 484 -19.85 -11.94 -27.79
CA ASP A 484 -19.95 -12.65 -29.07
C ASP A 484 -19.49 -11.74 -30.24
N TRP A 485 -19.94 -10.48 -30.26
CA TRP A 485 -19.48 -9.50 -31.25
C TRP A 485 -17.98 -9.20 -31.12
N ALA A 486 -17.49 -8.93 -29.91
CA ALA A 486 -16.09 -8.63 -29.66
C ALA A 486 -15.17 -9.81 -30.04
N ASN A 487 -15.62 -11.04 -29.81
CA ASN A 487 -14.92 -12.26 -30.22
C ASN A 487 -14.85 -12.38 -31.74
N ASP A 488 -15.93 -12.03 -32.45
CA ASP A 488 -15.94 -12.06 -33.92
C ASP A 488 -15.02 -10.99 -34.53
N VAL A 489 -14.95 -9.80 -33.92
CA VAL A 489 -14.05 -8.73 -34.35
C VAL A 489 -12.59 -9.01 -33.99
N GLY A 490 -12.34 -9.74 -32.90
CA GLY A 490 -10.99 -10.17 -32.48
C GLY A 490 -10.39 -9.34 -31.33
N PHE A 491 -11.21 -8.81 -30.43
CA PHE A 491 -10.73 -8.20 -29.18
C PHE A 491 -10.02 -9.24 -28.31
N SER A 492 -9.03 -8.83 -27.51
CA SER A 492 -8.29 -9.75 -26.62
C SER A 492 -8.57 -9.55 -25.12
N GLY A 493 -9.36 -8.53 -24.77
CA GLY A 493 -9.67 -8.25 -23.37
C GLY A 493 -11.05 -7.68 -23.13
N SER A 494 -11.43 -7.73 -21.86
CA SER A 494 -12.65 -7.17 -21.29
C SER A 494 -12.27 -6.39 -20.04
N LEU A 495 -12.74 -5.16 -19.95
CA LEU A 495 -12.64 -4.29 -18.79
C LEU A 495 -13.97 -4.29 -18.05
N ILE A 496 -13.93 -4.32 -16.72
CA ILE A 496 -15.10 -4.27 -15.85
C ILE A 496 -15.03 -3.00 -15.02
N TRP A 497 -16.02 -2.12 -15.17
CA TRP A 497 -16.21 -0.96 -14.30
C TRP A 497 -17.51 -1.11 -13.50
N ALA A 498 -17.50 -1.44 -12.22
CA ALA A 498 -16.36 -1.92 -11.44
C ALA A 498 -16.72 -3.24 -10.75
N SER A 499 -15.72 -4.06 -10.45
CA SER A 499 -15.91 -5.41 -9.93
C SER A 499 -16.66 -5.41 -8.60
N ASP A 500 -16.47 -4.40 -7.77
CA ASP A 500 -17.11 -4.29 -6.46
C ASP A 500 -18.56 -3.76 -6.51
N LEU A 501 -19.10 -3.50 -7.71
CA LEU A 501 -20.51 -3.15 -7.95
C LEU A 501 -21.39 -4.36 -8.30
N ASP A 502 -20.82 -5.56 -8.37
CA ASP A 502 -21.55 -6.81 -8.54
C ASP A 502 -22.34 -7.19 -7.27
N ASP A 503 -23.28 -8.12 -7.38
CA ASP A 503 -23.98 -8.67 -6.22
C ASP A 503 -23.10 -9.65 -5.41
N PHE A 504 -23.57 -10.03 -4.21
CA PHE A 504 -22.82 -10.97 -3.33
C PHE A 504 -22.68 -12.38 -3.91
N ASP A 505 -23.45 -12.73 -4.94
CA ASP A 505 -23.36 -14.00 -5.66
C ASP A 505 -22.38 -13.91 -6.86
N PHE A 506 -21.79 -12.72 -7.08
CA PHE A 506 -20.95 -12.35 -8.22
C PHE A 506 -21.58 -12.71 -9.56
N SER A 507 -22.88 -12.45 -9.68
CA SER A 507 -23.67 -12.92 -10.82
C SER A 507 -23.33 -12.17 -12.12
N ALA A 508 -22.87 -10.91 -12.07
CA ALA A 508 -22.38 -10.19 -13.24
C ALA A 508 -21.02 -10.72 -13.73
N HIS A 509 -20.07 -11.00 -12.83
CA HIS A 509 -18.81 -11.66 -13.21
C HIS A 509 -19.06 -13.05 -13.80
N ALA A 510 -19.94 -13.83 -13.18
CA ALA A 510 -20.32 -15.16 -13.66
C ALA A 510 -20.95 -15.08 -15.05
N ALA A 511 -21.85 -14.12 -15.25
CA ALA A 511 -22.50 -13.83 -16.52
C ALA A 511 -21.51 -13.42 -17.62
N LEU A 512 -20.60 -12.49 -17.34
CA LEU A 512 -19.59 -12.02 -18.29
C LEU A 512 -18.61 -13.13 -18.68
N THR A 513 -18.15 -13.91 -17.71
CA THR A 513 -17.15 -14.98 -17.93
C THR A 513 -17.76 -16.30 -18.40
N GLY A 514 -19.09 -16.41 -18.43
CA GLY A 514 -19.80 -17.64 -18.81
C GLY A 514 -19.64 -18.79 -17.81
N LYS A 515 -19.39 -18.48 -16.53
CA LYS A 515 -19.22 -19.47 -15.44
C LYS A 515 -20.54 -19.60 -14.66
N ASP A 516 -20.96 -20.81 -14.33
CA ASP A 516 -22.31 -21.06 -13.79
C ASP A 516 -22.52 -20.72 -12.30
N LYS A 517 -21.45 -20.32 -11.58
CA LYS A 517 -21.45 -19.74 -10.21
C LYS A 517 -20.03 -19.39 -9.78
N LEU A 518 -19.83 -18.23 -9.18
CA LEU A 518 -18.56 -17.80 -8.59
C LEU A 518 -18.71 -17.74 -7.06
N THR A 519 -18.65 -18.89 -6.37
CA THR A 519 -18.66 -18.88 -4.90
C THR A 519 -17.28 -18.50 -4.36
N ILE A 520 -17.19 -17.42 -3.61
CA ILE A 520 -16.25 -17.36 -2.49
C ILE A 520 -16.81 -18.31 -1.44
N ASN A 521 -16.01 -19.24 -0.93
CA ASN A 521 -16.41 -20.35 -0.03
C ASN A 521 -16.81 -21.67 -0.73
N SER A 522 -15.81 -22.41 -1.21
CA SER A 522 -15.78 -23.82 -0.79
C SER A 522 -15.23 -23.84 0.64
N PRO A 523 -15.79 -24.61 1.59
CA PRO A 523 -15.23 -24.81 2.92
C PRO A 523 -13.75 -25.20 2.89
N LYS A 524 -13.24 -25.76 1.77
CA LYS A 524 -11.81 -25.94 1.49
C LYS A 524 -10.99 -24.64 1.60
N ASN A 525 -11.47 -23.51 1.09
CA ASN A 525 -10.72 -22.25 1.08
C ASN A 525 -10.82 -21.51 2.42
N LYS A 526 -11.94 -21.65 3.15
CA LYS A 526 -12.07 -21.11 4.52
C LYS A 526 -11.28 -21.94 5.55
N ARG A 527 -11.13 -23.27 5.34
CA ARG A 527 -10.19 -24.12 6.10
C ARG A 527 -8.73 -23.84 5.76
N MET A 528 -8.44 -23.48 4.50
CA MET A 528 -7.11 -23.02 4.07
C MET A 528 -6.70 -21.69 4.73
N LEU A 529 -7.67 -20.82 5.04
CA LEU A 529 -7.44 -19.54 5.69
C LEU A 529 -7.25 -19.61 7.22
N LEU A 530 -7.75 -20.64 7.93
CA LEU A 530 -7.82 -20.61 9.40
C LEU A 530 -7.45 -21.90 10.18
N GLY A 531 -6.94 -22.98 9.57
CA GLY A 531 -6.41 -24.06 10.41
C GLY A 531 -5.82 -25.26 9.71
N GLY A 532 -4.57 -25.58 10.03
CA GLY A 532 -4.05 -26.95 10.00
C GLY A 532 -2.95 -27.30 8.99
N GLN A 533 -2.48 -26.36 8.16
CA GLN A 533 -1.46 -26.66 7.14
C GLN A 533 -0.22 -25.72 7.15
N ARG A 534 -0.07 -24.84 8.15
CA ARG A 534 1.06 -23.88 8.26
C ARG A 534 2.39 -24.47 8.80
N THR A 535 2.56 -25.78 8.74
CA THR A 535 3.81 -26.43 9.23
C THR A 535 4.49 -27.31 8.21
N LYS A 536 3.88 -27.53 7.03
CA LYS A 536 4.49 -28.32 5.95
C LYS A 536 4.83 -27.49 4.71
N ASP A 537 3.98 -26.53 4.34
CA ASP A 537 4.18 -25.71 3.13
C ASP A 537 5.11 -24.52 3.38
N ASP A 538 5.02 -23.87 4.54
CA ASP A 538 6.01 -22.86 4.99
C ASP A 538 7.41 -23.48 5.07
N LEU A 539 7.49 -24.77 5.44
CA LEU A 539 8.74 -25.50 5.58
C LEU A 539 9.35 -26.03 4.28
N ASN A 540 8.52 -26.28 3.25
CA ASN A 540 9.00 -26.56 1.89
C ASN A 540 9.59 -25.31 1.22
N SER A 541 9.08 -24.12 1.58
CA SER A 541 9.67 -22.82 1.25
C SER A 541 11.04 -22.62 1.95
N TYR A 542 11.18 -23.07 3.21
CA TYR A 542 12.47 -23.09 3.92
C TYR A 542 13.48 -24.12 3.34
N LEU A 543 13.08 -25.35 3.00
CA LEU A 543 13.95 -26.44 2.52
C LEU A 543 14.20 -26.47 1.00
N ARG A 544 14.01 -25.33 0.33
CA ARG A 544 14.38 -25.10 -1.09
C ARG A 544 13.80 -26.09 -2.09
N LYS A 545 12.48 -26.09 -2.23
CA LYS A 545 11.89 -26.44 -3.53
C LYS A 545 11.61 -25.24 -4.45
N ASP A 546 11.72 -24.02 -3.92
CA ASP A 546 11.25 -22.82 -4.62
C ASP A 546 12.36 -21.79 -4.94
N CYS A 547 13.62 -22.03 -4.57
CA CYS A 547 14.74 -21.20 -5.04
C CYS A 547 15.19 -21.61 -6.45
N TYR A 548 15.51 -20.66 -7.32
CA TYR A 548 15.93 -20.92 -8.70
C TYR A 548 16.88 -19.85 -9.22
N VAL A 549 17.64 -20.21 -10.27
CA VAL A 549 18.47 -19.27 -11.04
C VAL A 549 17.69 -18.82 -12.26
N GLN A 550 17.67 -17.52 -12.49
CA GLN A 550 17.03 -16.93 -13.65
C GLN A 550 17.80 -17.24 -14.94
N PRO A 551 17.14 -17.28 -16.11
CA PRO A 551 17.79 -17.65 -17.35
C PRO A 551 18.80 -16.59 -17.84
N ASP A 552 18.58 -15.31 -17.51
CA ASP A 552 19.37 -14.16 -17.96
C ASP A 552 19.41 -13.03 -16.90
N SER A 553 20.15 -11.95 -17.21
CA SER A 553 20.40 -10.82 -16.31
C SER A 553 19.32 -9.76 -16.23
N LEU A 554 18.33 -9.82 -17.11
CA LEU A 554 17.23 -8.88 -17.17
C LEU A 554 15.98 -9.45 -16.48
N THR A 555 15.93 -10.77 -16.28
CA THR A 555 14.80 -11.45 -15.63
C THR A 555 14.86 -11.30 -14.11
N ALA A 556 14.01 -10.42 -13.56
CA ALA A 556 13.83 -10.26 -12.11
C ALA A 556 13.14 -11.49 -11.48
N CYS A 557 13.36 -11.72 -10.17
CA CYS A 557 12.70 -12.78 -9.41
C CYS A 557 11.17 -12.73 -9.54
N LYS A 558 10.51 -13.90 -9.53
CA LYS A 558 9.06 -14.03 -9.54
C LYS A 558 8.47 -13.31 -8.32
N SER A 559 7.23 -12.83 -8.47
CA SER A 559 6.51 -12.13 -7.40
C SER A 559 6.40 -13.03 -6.16
N GLY A 560 6.83 -12.53 -4.99
CA GLY A 560 6.94 -13.31 -3.75
C GLY A 560 8.36 -13.78 -3.44
N ASP A 561 9.31 -13.64 -4.37
CA ASP A 561 10.72 -14.01 -4.17
C ASP A 561 11.63 -12.78 -4.07
N GLN A 562 12.70 -12.91 -3.28
CA GLN A 562 13.82 -11.98 -3.19
C GLN A 562 15.06 -12.53 -3.91
N GLN A 563 15.87 -11.63 -4.45
CA GLN A 563 17.17 -11.98 -5.00
C GLN A 563 18.19 -12.15 -3.86
N VAL A 564 18.87 -13.29 -3.86
CA VAL A 564 19.85 -13.64 -2.81
C VAL A 564 21.30 -13.70 -3.32
N GLY A 565 21.50 -13.67 -4.64
CA GLY A 565 22.81 -13.60 -5.29
C GLY A 565 22.70 -13.57 -6.81
N TYR A 566 23.81 -13.73 -7.51
CA TYR A 566 23.82 -13.84 -8.98
C TYR A 566 24.97 -14.69 -9.52
N ASP A 567 24.79 -15.28 -10.70
CA ASP A 567 25.78 -16.06 -11.46
C ASP A 567 26.29 -15.26 -12.68
N LYS A 568 27.60 -15.08 -12.83
CA LYS A 568 28.25 -14.27 -13.89
C LYS A 568 28.27 -14.92 -15.27
N ALA A 569 27.90 -16.20 -15.41
CA ALA A 569 27.64 -16.89 -16.68
C ALA A 569 28.61 -16.63 -17.87
N GLY A 570 29.86 -16.26 -17.60
CA GLY A 570 30.95 -16.17 -18.57
C GLY A 570 31.14 -14.91 -19.41
N ARG A 571 30.40 -13.82 -19.16
CA ARG A 571 30.62 -12.54 -19.83
C ARG A 571 30.56 -11.39 -18.83
N SER A 572 31.40 -10.37 -19.01
CA SER A 572 31.50 -9.20 -18.11
C SER A 572 30.22 -8.36 -17.98
N LYS A 573 29.12 -8.74 -18.67
CA LYS A 573 27.84 -8.04 -18.70
C LYS A 573 26.60 -8.96 -18.47
N ASP A 574 26.76 -10.28 -18.33
CA ASP A 574 25.64 -11.23 -18.19
C ASP A 574 25.60 -11.83 -16.78
N TYR A 575 24.78 -11.31 -15.86
CA TYR A 575 24.62 -11.82 -14.49
C TYR A 575 23.24 -12.44 -14.28
N LYS A 576 23.09 -13.75 -14.07
CA LYS A 576 21.80 -14.40 -13.81
C LYS A 576 21.41 -14.32 -12.33
N PRO A 577 20.32 -13.62 -11.95
CA PRO A 577 19.87 -13.56 -10.56
C PRO A 577 19.53 -14.93 -9.98
N ILE A 578 19.87 -15.13 -8.72
CA ILE A 578 19.48 -16.29 -7.92
C ILE A 578 18.37 -15.83 -6.96
N CYS A 579 17.20 -16.44 -7.06
CA CYS A 579 15.96 -16.01 -6.43
C CYS A 579 15.47 -17.05 -5.42
N CYS A 580 14.90 -16.57 -4.31
CA CYS A 580 14.30 -17.40 -3.25
C CYS A 580 13.07 -16.71 -2.65
N PRO A 581 12.05 -17.43 -2.15
CA PRO A 581 10.88 -16.82 -1.51
C PRO A 581 11.22 -15.81 -0.40
N MET A 582 10.47 -14.71 -0.32
CA MET A 582 10.54 -13.75 0.78
C MET A 582 10.12 -14.43 2.09
N GLY A 583 10.90 -14.25 3.16
CA GLY A 583 10.66 -14.91 4.45
C GLY A 583 11.24 -16.33 4.58
N SER A 584 11.90 -16.87 3.54
CA SER A 584 12.53 -18.21 3.51
C SER A 584 13.69 -18.43 4.49
N GLY A 585 14.02 -17.48 5.36
CA GLY A 585 15.05 -17.64 6.41
C GLY A 585 16.48 -17.82 5.90
N MET A 586 16.70 -17.70 4.58
CA MET A 586 18.02 -17.74 3.95
C MET A 586 18.79 -16.49 4.33
N THR A 587 19.82 -16.65 5.16
CA THR A 587 20.71 -15.56 5.54
C THR A 587 22.10 -15.83 4.95
N LYS A 588 22.86 -14.77 4.65
CA LYS A 588 24.27 -14.87 4.23
C LYS A 588 24.55 -15.93 3.15
N CYS A 589 24.04 -15.69 1.95
CA CYS A 589 24.40 -16.50 0.79
C CYS A 589 25.78 -16.15 0.25
N GLN A 590 26.52 -17.10 -0.32
CA GLN A 590 27.79 -16.85 -1.01
C GLN A 590 28.22 -17.96 -1.98
N TRP A 591 28.98 -17.59 -3.01
CA TRP A 591 29.68 -18.54 -3.88
C TRP A 591 30.94 -19.11 -3.23
N ARG A 592 31.14 -20.43 -3.41
CA ARG A 592 32.25 -21.25 -2.92
C ARG A 592 33.01 -21.91 -4.06
N GLY A 593 34.33 -22.12 -3.86
CA GLY A 593 35.20 -22.83 -4.80
C GLY A 593 35.93 -21.95 -5.82
N GLY A 594 36.35 -20.74 -5.43
CA GLY A 594 37.18 -19.85 -6.24
C GLY A 594 38.62 -20.36 -6.44
N THR A 595 39.36 -19.77 -7.39
CA THR A 595 40.73 -20.18 -7.77
C THR A 595 41.84 -19.58 -6.88
N GLY A 596 41.47 -18.82 -5.84
CA GLY A 596 42.42 -18.26 -4.87
C GLY A 596 43.37 -17.22 -5.46
N GLY A 597 42.95 -16.51 -6.52
CA GLY A 597 43.69 -15.42 -7.14
C GLY A 597 44.97 -15.81 -7.89
N THR A 598 45.33 -17.09 -7.93
CA THR A 598 46.46 -17.57 -8.73
C THR A 598 45.95 -18.04 -10.09
N ASN A 599 46.61 -17.65 -11.19
CA ASN A 599 46.36 -18.20 -12.53
C ASN A 599 46.65 -19.72 -12.63
N ALA A 600 46.84 -20.40 -11.51
CA ALA A 600 47.04 -21.83 -11.38
C ALA A 600 45.68 -22.53 -11.30
N GLY A 601 45.14 -22.85 -12.47
CA GLY A 601 44.29 -24.02 -12.64
C GLY A 601 42.81 -23.72 -12.81
N ARG A 602 42.32 -23.95 -14.03
CA ARG A 602 40.92 -23.98 -14.44
C ARG A 602 40.14 -25.17 -13.82
N ASP A 603 40.42 -25.54 -12.57
CA ASP A 603 39.89 -26.71 -11.85
C ASP A 603 39.20 -26.26 -10.55
N CYS A 604 37.88 -26.14 -10.58
CA CYS A 604 37.06 -25.63 -9.49
C CYS A 604 36.49 -26.76 -8.63
N ASN A 605 36.38 -26.50 -7.32
CA ASN A 605 35.82 -27.45 -6.37
C ASN A 605 34.89 -26.74 -5.38
N GLY A 606 33.74 -26.28 -5.89
CA GLY A 606 32.71 -25.60 -5.11
C GLY A 606 32.05 -26.54 -4.13
N GLN A 607 32.21 -26.26 -2.85
CA GLN A 607 31.68 -27.08 -1.76
C GLN A 607 31.08 -26.16 -0.69
N CYS A 608 29.85 -26.47 -0.25
CA CYS A 608 29.22 -25.76 0.86
C CYS A 608 29.85 -26.16 2.18
N HIS A 609 29.89 -25.23 3.13
CA HIS A 609 30.40 -25.48 4.47
C HIS A 609 29.34 -26.14 5.37
N ALA A 610 29.79 -26.60 6.53
CA ALA A 610 28.90 -27.12 7.57
C ALA A 610 27.79 -26.08 7.90
N GLY A 611 26.54 -26.53 7.93
CA GLY A 611 25.37 -25.68 8.20
C GLY A 611 24.85 -24.90 6.97
N GLU A 612 25.53 -25.01 5.83
CA GLU A 612 25.06 -24.41 4.58
C GLU A 612 24.29 -25.42 3.72
N VAL A 613 23.29 -24.92 3.03
CA VAL A 613 22.55 -25.67 2.00
C VAL A 613 23.01 -25.18 0.62
N LYS A 614 23.15 -26.09 -0.34
CA LYS A 614 23.48 -25.77 -1.75
C LYS A 614 22.26 -25.28 -2.51
N ILE A 615 22.32 -24.08 -3.09
CA ILE A 615 21.23 -23.51 -3.90
C ILE A 615 21.39 -23.98 -5.33
N THR A 616 22.58 -23.75 -5.90
CA THR A 616 22.87 -23.99 -7.31
C THR A 616 24.38 -24.16 -7.52
N MET A 617 24.79 -24.58 -8.73
CA MET A 617 26.18 -24.70 -9.17
C MET A 617 26.41 -23.89 -10.45
N SER A 618 27.64 -23.42 -10.68
CA SER A 618 28.03 -22.70 -11.89
C SER A 618 29.50 -22.90 -12.25
N ASP A 619 29.81 -22.92 -13.55
CA ASP A 619 31.19 -22.94 -14.05
C ASP A 619 31.89 -21.58 -13.95
N TYR A 620 31.15 -20.51 -13.64
CA TYR A 620 31.66 -19.15 -13.53
C TYR A 620 31.48 -18.57 -12.12
N GLY A 621 30.41 -18.92 -11.42
CA GLY A 621 30.06 -18.33 -10.12
C GLY A 621 29.68 -16.85 -10.23
N GLY A 622 29.52 -16.15 -9.13
CA GLY A 622 29.26 -14.70 -9.10
C GLY A 622 29.38 -14.07 -7.73
N GLU A 623 28.45 -13.19 -7.34
CA GLU A 623 28.49 -12.53 -6.03
C GLU A 623 27.16 -12.72 -5.27
N PRO A 624 27.16 -12.57 -3.93
CA PRO A 624 28.33 -12.38 -3.03
C PRO A 624 29.22 -13.64 -2.89
N GLY A 625 30.48 -13.48 -2.45
CA GLY A 625 31.38 -14.61 -2.12
C GLY A 625 32.77 -14.60 -2.79
N GLU A 626 33.54 -15.66 -2.57
CA GLU A 626 34.95 -15.83 -2.98
C GLU A 626 35.17 -15.95 -4.51
N SER A 627 34.12 -15.77 -5.32
CA SER A 627 34.18 -15.88 -6.77
C SER A 627 34.13 -14.53 -7.50
N SER A 628 34.64 -13.47 -6.87
CA SER A 628 34.83 -12.16 -7.53
C SER A 628 35.74 -12.23 -8.78
N GLU A 629 36.46 -13.35 -8.95
CA GLU A 629 37.32 -13.66 -10.09
C GLU A 629 36.53 -14.03 -11.36
N ASN A 630 36.86 -13.43 -12.51
CA ASN A 630 36.26 -13.70 -13.83
C ASN A 630 36.67 -15.06 -14.45
N ALA A 631 37.20 -15.99 -13.66
CA ALA A 631 37.80 -17.24 -14.14
C ALA A 631 36.75 -18.36 -14.34
N HIS A 632 36.76 -18.94 -15.55
CA HIS A 632 35.95 -20.10 -15.95
C HIS A 632 36.55 -21.43 -15.47
N CYS A 633 35.71 -22.29 -14.90
CA CYS A 633 36.03 -23.65 -14.51
C CYS A 633 36.03 -24.58 -15.73
N THR A 634 37.17 -25.16 -16.11
CA THR A 634 37.22 -26.21 -17.15
C THR A 634 37.07 -27.62 -16.60
N ARG A 635 37.23 -27.79 -15.28
CA ARG A 635 37.00 -29.04 -14.55
C ARG A 635 36.33 -28.69 -13.22
N GLY A 636 35.24 -29.37 -12.87
CA GLY A 636 34.42 -29.07 -11.68
C GLY A 636 33.64 -27.75 -11.77
N GLN A 637 32.90 -27.39 -10.71
CA GLN A 637 31.99 -26.24 -10.67
C GLN A 637 32.09 -25.49 -9.34
N LYS A 638 31.71 -24.21 -9.32
CA LYS A 638 31.52 -23.39 -8.10
C LYS A 638 30.12 -23.64 -7.53
N ALA A 639 29.96 -23.55 -6.21
CA ALA A 639 28.69 -23.81 -5.51
C ALA A 639 28.15 -22.53 -4.89
N PHE A 640 26.86 -22.23 -5.07
CA PHE A 640 26.21 -21.14 -4.34
C PHE A 640 25.52 -21.71 -3.10
N CYS A 641 25.96 -21.26 -1.93
CA CYS A 641 25.58 -21.83 -0.65
C CYS A 641 24.96 -20.74 0.22
N CYS A 642 23.96 -21.06 1.05
CA CYS A 642 23.46 -20.11 2.05
C CYS A 642 23.32 -20.78 3.40
N GLU A 643 23.50 -19.98 4.44
CA GLU A 643 23.18 -20.35 5.81
C GLU A 643 21.65 -20.36 5.99
N MET A 644 21.19 -21.30 6.80
CA MET A 644 19.81 -21.35 7.27
C MET A 644 19.84 -21.33 8.80
N GLY A 645 19.37 -20.23 9.37
CA GLY A 645 19.52 -19.94 10.81
C GLY A 645 18.97 -21.02 11.74
N ILE A 646 17.96 -21.77 11.29
CA ILE A 646 17.31 -22.85 12.07
C ILE A 646 18.14 -24.15 12.15
N PHE A 647 19.15 -24.36 11.29
CA PHE A 647 19.90 -25.63 11.28
C PHE A 647 20.98 -25.74 12.34
N ASN A 648 21.52 -24.63 12.85
CA ASN A 648 22.52 -24.68 13.91
C ASN A 648 21.99 -25.40 15.17
N ASP A 649 20.69 -25.27 15.45
CA ASP A 649 20.03 -25.91 16.58
C ASP A 649 19.82 -27.43 16.37
N ILE A 650 19.49 -27.85 15.15
CA ILE A 650 19.36 -29.27 14.76
C ILE A 650 20.73 -29.97 14.83
N LEU A 651 21.81 -29.30 14.42
CA LEU A 651 23.16 -29.87 14.40
C LEU A 651 23.79 -29.96 15.79
N SER A 652 23.39 -29.09 16.73
CA SER A 652 23.88 -29.12 18.12
C SER A 652 23.50 -30.39 18.89
N GLN A 653 22.42 -31.07 18.47
CA GLN A 653 21.89 -32.27 19.12
C GLN A 653 22.63 -33.54 18.70
N CYS A 654 23.40 -33.50 17.62
CA CYS A 654 24.09 -34.65 17.05
C CYS A 654 25.61 -34.48 17.13
N LYS A 655 26.33 -35.54 17.48
CA LYS A 655 27.80 -35.50 17.63
C LYS A 655 28.47 -36.78 17.17
N TRP A 656 29.75 -36.68 16.80
CA TRP A 656 30.58 -37.86 16.58
C TRP A 656 30.82 -38.60 17.89
N SER A 657 30.89 -39.93 17.81
CA SER A 657 31.18 -40.80 18.93
C SER A 657 32.59 -40.53 19.49
N ASP A 658 32.72 -40.61 20.81
CA ASP A 658 33.93 -40.22 21.53
C ASP A 658 34.99 -41.34 21.41
N GLY A 659 35.98 -41.17 20.50
CA GLY A 659 37.16 -42.04 20.36
C GLY A 659 37.16 -42.97 19.14
N VAL A 660 38.36 -43.38 18.68
CA VAL A 660 38.58 -44.17 17.46
C VAL A 660 37.85 -45.52 17.54
N GLY A 661 36.81 -45.71 16.72
CA GLY A 661 36.06 -46.98 16.66
C GLY A 661 34.92 -47.12 17.68
N SER A 662 34.59 -46.03 18.38
CA SER A 662 33.44 -45.98 19.28
C SER A 662 32.12 -45.99 18.52
N SER A 663 31.07 -46.55 19.13
CA SER A 663 29.70 -46.55 18.58
C SER A 663 28.78 -45.60 19.35
N CYS A 664 27.62 -45.27 18.78
CA CYS A 664 26.62 -44.46 19.46
C CYS A 664 26.16 -45.07 20.79
N LYS A 665 25.83 -44.20 21.75
CA LYS A 665 25.30 -44.59 23.07
C LYS A 665 23.91 -45.24 22.92
N SER A 666 23.45 -45.93 23.96
CA SER A 666 22.17 -46.67 23.92
C SER A 666 20.94 -45.79 23.65
N ASP A 667 20.98 -44.53 24.10
CA ASP A 667 19.99 -43.46 23.92
C ASP A 667 20.15 -42.68 22.60
N GLN A 668 21.13 -43.07 21.78
CA GLN A 668 21.46 -42.40 20.52
C GLN A 668 21.39 -43.40 19.35
N GLN A 669 21.11 -42.89 18.17
CA GLN A 669 21.11 -43.65 16.92
C GLN A 669 22.18 -43.11 16.00
N ARG A 670 22.90 -44.03 15.35
CA ARG A 670 23.83 -43.72 14.28
C ARG A 670 23.08 -43.22 13.06
N ILE A 671 23.42 -42.00 12.63
CA ILE A 671 22.93 -41.42 11.38
C ILE A 671 24.03 -41.35 10.31
N ALA A 672 25.31 -41.31 10.67
CA ALA A 672 26.40 -41.41 9.70
C ALA A 672 27.64 -42.12 10.27
N TYR A 673 28.62 -42.43 9.43
CA TYR A 673 29.88 -43.08 9.80
C TYR A 673 31.04 -42.44 9.04
N MET A 674 32.21 -42.26 9.66
CA MET A 674 33.41 -41.71 9.04
C MET A 674 34.64 -42.55 9.35
N TRP A 675 35.53 -42.68 8.37
CA TRP A 675 36.79 -43.42 8.44
C TRP A 675 37.91 -42.56 9.05
N ASP A 676 38.57 -43.03 10.11
CA ASP A 676 39.64 -42.29 10.82
C ASP A 676 41.07 -42.77 10.42
N LYS A 677 42.06 -41.86 10.34
CA LYS A 677 43.48 -42.14 10.07
C LYS A 677 44.35 -42.26 11.34
N THR A 678 43.88 -41.86 12.51
CA THR A 678 44.71 -41.77 13.73
C THR A 678 45.04 -43.11 14.37
N GLY A 679 44.36 -44.20 13.97
CA GLY A 679 44.58 -45.58 14.45
C GLY A 679 45.67 -46.38 13.72
N TRP A 680 46.72 -45.76 13.19
CA TRP A 680 47.84 -46.50 12.57
C TRP A 680 48.63 -47.27 13.64
N GLY A 681 48.32 -48.55 13.82
CA GLY A 681 49.03 -49.48 14.71
C GLY A 681 48.16 -50.52 15.41
N THR A 682 46.83 -50.44 15.33
CA THR A 682 45.92 -51.40 15.97
C THR A 682 45.33 -52.38 14.94
N VAL A 683 45.17 -53.65 15.34
CA VAL A 683 44.76 -54.77 14.47
C VAL A 683 43.29 -54.65 14.01
N PHE A 684 42.57 -53.62 14.45
CA PHE A 684 41.15 -53.43 14.25
C PHE A 684 40.88 -52.15 13.44
N LYS A 685 40.17 -52.33 12.32
CA LYS A 685 39.75 -51.25 11.41
C LYS A 685 38.64 -50.44 12.09
N HIS A 686 38.88 -49.16 12.36
CA HIS A 686 37.97 -48.34 13.15
C HIS A 686 37.68 -46.98 12.49
N GLY A 687 36.41 -46.60 12.53
CA GLY A 687 35.92 -45.26 12.21
C GLY A 687 34.87 -44.84 13.24
N ASN A 688 34.48 -43.58 13.23
CA ASN A 688 33.60 -43.00 14.25
C ASN A 688 32.17 -42.92 13.72
N GLU A 689 31.19 -42.98 14.60
CA GLU A 689 29.76 -42.89 14.28
C GLU A 689 29.23 -41.49 14.57
N PHE A 690 28.42 -40.91 13.69
CA PHE A 690 27.70 -39.66 13.94
C PHE A 690 26.35 -40.00 14.56
N CYS A 691 26.15 -39.54 15.79
CA CYS A 691 25.11 -40.00 16.68
C CYS A 691 24.12 -38.87 16.98
N CYS A 692 22.83 -39.12 16.76
CA CYS A 692 21.73 -38.24 17.18
C CYS A 692 20.89 -38.90 18.28
N PRO A 693 20.11 -38.14 19.06
CA PRO A 693 19.15 -38.70 20.03
C PRO A 693 18.12 -39.61 19.35
N LYS A 694 17.67 -40.65 20.06
CA LYS A 694 16.67 -41.62 19.57
C LYS A 694 15.20 -41.18 19.69
N ASP A 695 14.94 -40.02 20.28
CA ASP A 695 13.57 -39.57 20.57
C ASP A 695 12.77 -39.36 19.27
N ASP A 696 11.51 -39.81 19.26
CA ASP A 696 10.60 -39.75 18.10
C ASP A 696 10.01 -38.34 17.99
N PRO A 697 10.41 -37.51 17.00
CA PRO A 697 11.12 -37.86 15.75
C PRO A 697 12.63 -37.53 15.72
N LEU A 698 13.42 -38.33 14.99
CA LEU A 698 14.86 -38.10 14.77
C LEU A 698 15.15 -36.75 14.08
N PRO A 699 16.13 -35.92 14.50
CA PRO A 699 16.36 -34.58 13.95
C PRO A 699 16.88 -34.55 12.49
N LEU A 700 17.54 -35.61 12.03
CA LEU A 700 18.12 -35.73 10.70
C LEU A 700 17.82 -37.12 10.11
N LEU A 701 17.51 -37.15 8.83
CA LEU A 701 17.16 -38.32 8.02
C LEU A 701 18.12 -38.44 6.83
N ASP A 702 18.20 -39.63 6.23
CA ASP A 702 18.86 -39.90 4.93
C ASP A 702 20.32 -39.42 4.79
N CYS A 703 21.04 -39.41 5.91
CA CYS A 703 22.43 -38.99 5.98
C CYS A 703 23.40 -39.89 5.18
N ARG A 704 24.22 -39.30 4.31
CA ARG A 704 25.24 -40.02 3.51
C ARG A 704 26.42 -39.16 3.08
N TRP A 705 27.55 -39.79 2.78
CA TRP A 705 28.70 -39.11 2.18
C TRP A 705 28.55 -38.99 0.65
N VAL A 706 28.91 -37.83 0.14
CA VAL A 706 28.83 -37.44 -1.27
C VAL A 706 30.22 -36.99 -1.75
N GLY A 707 30.66 -37.50 -2.90
CA GLY A 707 32.02 -37.34 -3.42
C GLY A 707 32.69 -38.68 -3.74
N LYS A 708 32.66 -39.12 -5.00
CA LYS A 708 33.27 -40.37 -5.49
C LYS A 708 34.55 -40.10 -6.28
N GLY A 709 35.44 -41.10 -6.36
CA GLY A 709 36.67 -41.00 -7.16
C GLY A 709 37.61 -39.89 -6.66
N ASP A 710 37.82 -38.87 -7.51
CA ASP A 710 38.60 -37.66 -7.16
C ASP A 710 37.78 -36.60 -6.39
N CYS A 711 36.50 -36.89 -6.09
CA CYS A 711 35.56 -36.04 -5.37
C CYS A 711 35.21 -34.72 -6.08
N ALA A 712 35.09 -34.76 -7.40
CA ALA A 712 34.52 -33.67 -8.18
C ALA A 712 33.02 -33.42 -7.91
N ASP A 713 32.30 -34.41 -7.40
CA ASP A 713 30.85 -34.41 -7.12
C ASP A 713 30.55 -34.32 -5.62
N ASN A 714 31.22 -33.43 -4.89
CA ASN A 714 31.22 -33.39 -3.42
C ASN A 714 30.20 -32.42 -2.79
N THR A 715 29.02 -32.26 -3.40
CA THR A 715 27.98 -31.35 -2.91
C THR A 715 26.64 -32.02 -2.65
N CYS A 716 25.99 -31.63 -1.56
CA CYS A 716 24.69 -32.18 -1.14
C CYS A 716 23.54 -31.87 -2.09
N GLY A 717 22.47 -32.65 -2.02
CA GLY A 717 21.23 -32.40 -2.77
C GLY A 717 20.55 -31.08 -2.37
N ALA A 718 19.58 -30.63 -3.17
CA ALA A 718 18.91 -29.34 -2.96
C ALA A 718 18.11 -29.27 -1.64
N SER A 719 17.63 -30.41 -1.15
CA SER A 719 16.90 -30.55 0.11
C SER A 719 17.77 -31.04 1.27
N GLU A 720 19.10 -31.05 1.10
CA GLU A 720 20.05 -31.61 2.04
C GLU A 720 21.02 -30.56 2.55
N VAL A 721 21.28 -30.58 3.85
CA VAL A 721 22.27 -29.71 4.49
C VAL A 721 23.63 -30.40 4.50
N THR A 722 24.69 -29.62 4.24
CA THR A 722 26.07 -30.11 4.40
C THR A 722 26.43 -30.04 5.88
N LEU A 723 26.72 -31.18 6.49
CA LEU A 723 27.05 -31.24 7.92
C LEU A 723 28.53 -31.04 8.18
N MET A 724 29.36 -31.62 7.32
CA MET A 724 30.81 -31.50 7.38
C MET A 724 31.45 -31.97 6.08
N THR A 725 32.75 -31.77 5.98
CA THR A 725 33.56 -32.26 4.85
C THR A 725 34.80 -32.99 5.36
N ASP A 726 35.19 -34.07 4.67
CA ASP A 726 36.35 -34.89 5.05
C ASP A 726 37.06 -35.47 3.81
N GLU A 727 38.39 -35.66 3.85
CA GLU A 727 39.17 -36.19 2.73
C GLU A 727 38.73 -37.61 2.29
N ARG A 728 38.16 -38.39 3.20
CA ARG A 728 37.82 -39.81 3.00
C ARG A 728 36.35 -40.11 3.24
N GLY A 729 35.70 -39.38 4.14
CA GLY A 729 34.32 -39.62 4.55
C GLY A 729 34.17 -41.05 5.08
N ASP A 730 33.25 -41.81 4.52
CA ASP A 730 32.99 -43.24 4.84
C ASP A 730 33.90 -44.25 4.12
N SER A 731 34.88 -43.80 3.33
CA SER A 731 35.67 -44.65 2.44
C SER A 731 37.14 -44.77 2.85
N TYR A 732 37.74 -45.93 2.56
CA TYR A 732 39.17 -46.14 2.78
C TYR A 732 40.06 -45.27 1.87
N SER A 733 39.66 -45.08 0.62
CA SER A 733 40.35 -44.21 -0.34
C SER A 733 39.90 -42.75 -0.19
N GLY A 734 40.87 -41.84 -0.08
CA GLY A 734 40.61 -40.41 -0.02
C GLY A 734 40.53 -39.74 -1.40
N CYS A 735 40.00 -38.53 -1.41
CA CYS A 735 39.93 -37.67 -2.59
C CYS A 735 41.34 -37.22 -3.02
N ALA A 736 41.54 -37.03 -4.32
CA ALA A 736 42.76 -36.47 -4.87
C ALA A 736 42.70 -34.92 -4.91
N TRP A 737 43.83 -34.25 -5.15
CA TRP A 737 43.90 -32.79 -5.35
C TRP A 737 43.41 -31.94 -4.17
N GLY A 738 43.47 -32.47 -2.93
CA GLY A 738 43.03 -31.75 -1.72
C GLY A 738 41.52 -31.57 -1.60
N ARG A 739 40.73 -32.22 -2.45
CA ARG A 739 39.26 -32.19 -2.36
C ARG A 739 38.77 -33.02 -1.16
N LYS A 740 37.52 -32.79 -0.76
CA LYS A 740 36.87 -33.48 0.37
C LYS A 740 35.50 -33.97 -0.03
N ARG A 741 35.04 -35.07 0.55
CA ARG A 741 33.64 -35.52 0.51
C ARG A 741 32.79 -34.66 1.44
N ALA A 742 31.50 -34.54 1.16
CA ALA A 742 30.53 -33.85 2.01
C ALA A 742 29.59 -34.87 2.67
N LEU A 743 29.33 -34.73 3.97
CA LEU A 743 28.28 -35.46 4.66
C LEU A 743 26.96 -34.69 4.52
N CYS A 744 25.97 -35.31 3.87
CA CYS A 744 24.71 -34.69 3.47
C CYS A 744 23.54 -35.36 4.15
N CYS A 745 22.63 -34.59 4.74
CA CYS A 745 21.48 -35.10 5.48
C CYS A 745 20.20 -34.32 5.16
N THR A 746 19.05 -34.98 5.22
CA THR A 746 17.72 -34.38 5.12
C THR A 746 17.20 -34.01 6.51
N PRO A 747 16.88 -32.75 6.81
CA PRO A 747 16.33 -32.37 8.12
C PRO A 747 14.93 -32.95 8.37
N ASN A 748 14.67 -33.44 9.58
CA ASN A 748 13.33 -33.89 9.95
C ASN A 748 12.47 -32.72 10.42
N THR A 749 11.28 -32.63 9.87
CA THR A 749 10.38 -31.48 10.05
C THR A 749 9.47 -31.63 11.26
N GLN A 750 9.32 -32.85 11.79
CA GLN A 750 8.45 -33.12 12.94
C GLN A 750 9.08 -32.67 14.28
N THR A 751 10.40 -32.47 14.33
CA THR A 751 11.11 -31.92 15.50
C THR A 751 10.98 -30.40 15.66
N LEU A 752 10.38 -29.70 14.68
CA LEU A 752 10.29 -28.23 14.64
C LEU A 752 9.01 -27.64 15.26
N GLN A 753 8.31 -28.38 16.12
CA GLN A 753 7.21 -27.81 16.91
C GLN A 753 7.78 -27.04 18.13
N THR A 754 8.18 -25.78 17.95
CA THR A 754 8.59 -24.90 19.05
C THR A 754 7.38 -24.21 19.67
N GLU A 755 7.22 -24.28 21.00
CA GLU A 755 6.17 -23.55 21.73
C GLU A 755 6.30 -22.02 21.61
N THR A 756 5.17 -21.33 21.70
CA THR A 756 5.05 -19.87 21.73
C THR A 756 5.53 -19.26 23.06
N CYS A 757 6.47 -18.30 23.03
CA CYS A 757 6.96 -17.55 24.21
C CYS A 757 6.18 -16.25 24.48
N ASP A 758 4.85 -16.35 24.65
CA ASP A 758 4.02 -15.19 25.00
C ASP A 758 4.04 -15.00 26.54
N TYR A 759 4.87 -14.07 27.03
CA TYR A 759 5.04 -13.83 28.47
C TYR A 759 4.61 -12.41 28.88
N ASP A 760 3.93 -12.34 30.02
CA ASP A 760 3.52 -11.09 30.64
C ASP A 760 4.66 -10.49 31.50
N PHE A 761 5.44 -9.57 30.91
CA PHE A 761 6.53 -8.86 31.61
C PHE A 761 6.06 -8.06 32.82
N CYS A 762 4.76 -7.86 33.01
CA CYS A 762 4.25 -7.16 34.18
C CYS A 762 4.30 -7.93 35.49
N LYS A 763 4.48 -9.24 35.41
CA LYS A 763 4.70 -10.10 36.57
C LYS A 763 6.17 -10.15 37.01
N LEU A 764 7.07 -9.44 36.32
CA LEU A 764 8.53 -9.58 36.47
C LEU A 764 9.23 -8.43 37.19
N ILE A 765 8.76 -7.20 37.06
CA ILE A 765 9.44 -6.04 37.66
C ILE A 765 8.93 -5.89 39.10
N GLU A 766 9.83 -5.86 40.08
CA GLU A 766 9.53 -5.67 41.52
C GLU A 766 8.81 -4.35 41.84
N ASN A 767 8.48 -3.56 40.83
CA ASN A 767 7.76 -2.32 40.92
C ASN A 767 6.47 -2.41 40.09
N ARG A 768 5.35 -2.81 40.72
CA ARG A 768 4.01 -2.87 40.09
C ARG A 768 3.61 -1.55 39.41
N SER A 769 4.14 -0.41 39.89
CA SER A 769 3.94 0.92 39.27
C SER A 769 4.59 1.09 37.88
N ALA A 770 5.43 0.14 37.44
CA ALA A 770 5.97 0.11 36.08
C ALA A 770 4.96 -0.48 35.07
N CYS A 771 3.98 -1.24 35.56
CA CYS A 771 2.94 -1.92 34.78
C CYS A 771 1.59 -1.26 34.79
N GLU A 772 1.39 -0.37 35.76
CA GLU A 772 0.59 0.81 35.54
C GLU A 772 1.22 1.53 34.34
N ASP A 773 0.58 1.34 33.20
CA ASP A 773 0.68 2.16 32.00
C ASP A 773 0.96 3.63 32.33
N GLU A 774 1.46 4.35 31.32
CA GLU A 774 1.43 5.81 31.35
C GLU A 774 -0.03 6.38 31.37
N ALA A 775 -1.03 5.50 31.52
CA ALA A 775 -2.47 5.74 31.54
C ALA A 775 -3.23 5.13 32.75
N GLY A 776 -2.58 4.59 33.79
CA GLY A 776 -3.20 4.08 35.03
C GLY A 776 -4.38 3.07 34.96
N TYR A 777 -4.49 2.16 33.98
CA TYR A 777 -5.56 1.15 33.91
C TYR A 777 -5.13 -0.27 34.37
N ASN A 778 -5.98 -0.87 35.20
CA ASN A 778 -6.07 -2.32 35.42
C ASN A 778 -7.14 -2.89 34.47
N ASP A 779 -6.82 -3.99 33.80
CA ASP A 779 -7.55 -4.53 32.65
C ASP A 779 -8.85 -5.30 32.99
N GLU A 780 -9.26 -5.37 34.27
CA GLU A 780 -10.31 -6.31 34.71
C GLU A 780 -11.73 -5.74 34.82
N GLU A 781 -11.95 -4.42 34.91
CA GLU A 781 -13.32 -3.89 35.07
C GLU A 781 -13.64 -2.72 34.13
N GLY A 782 -14.67 -2.91 33.31
CA GLY A 782 -15.24 -1.86 32.50
C GLY A 782 -16.01 -0.83 33.34
N TYR A 783 -15.47 0.39 33.40
CA TYR A 783 -16.05 1.64 33.92
C TYR A 783 -16.28 1.75 35.44
N THR A 784 -15.66 2.76 36.08
CA THR A 784 -16.37 3.76 36.92
C THR A 784 -15.54 5.04 37.17
N SER A 785 -16.29 6.14 37.25
CA SER A 785 -15.99 7.55 37.55
C SER A 785 -15.10 7.86 38.77
N LEU A 786 -14.02 8.63 38.59
CA LEU A 786 -13.42 9.48 39.64
C LEU A 786 -12.69 10.69 39.02
N LEU A 787 -13.39 11.81 38.82
CA LEU A 787 -12.80 13.07 38.35
C LEU A 787 -12.34 13.92 39.54
N LYS A 788 -11.04 14.25 39.59
CA LYS A 788 -10.48 15.29 40.47
C LYS A 788 -9.98 16.47 39.64
N ARG A 789 -10.28 17.68 40.13
CA ARG A 789 -9.90 18.98 39.54
C ARG A 789 -8.38 19.13 39.44
N SER A 790 -7.89 19.55 38.27
CA SER A 790 -6.55 20.11 38.10
C SER A 790 -6.51 21.09 36.94
N SER A 791 -5.96 22.27 37.17
CA SER A 791 -5.70 23.32 36.19
C SER A 791 -4.21 23.34 35.82
N TYR A 792 -3.88 23.57 34.55
CA TYR A 792 -2.49 23.78 34.15
C TYR A 792 -2.13 25.26 34.33
N ILE A 793 -1.17 25.53 35.21
CA ILE A 793 -0.67 26.88 35.53
C ILE A 793 0.76 26.99 34.98
N THR A 794 1.01 27.96 34.11
CA THR A 794 2.35 28.25 33.59
C THR A 794 3.28 28.80 34.67
N GLY A 795 4.59 28.81 34.40
CA GLY A 795 5.59 29.35 35.32
C GLY A 795 5.40 30.83 35.70
N ASP A 796 4.56 31.58 34.99
CA ASP A 796 4.16 32.97 35.28
C ASP A 796 2.79 33.09 36.00
N GLY A 797 2.20 31.97 36.44
CA GLY A 797 0.94 31.94 37.19
C GLY A 797 -0.33 31.99 36.35
N ARG A 798 -0.25 32.01 35.01
CA ARG A 798 -1.44 31.99 34.14
C ARG A 798 -2.03 30.59 34.01
N THR A 799 -3.35 30.48 34.17
CA THR A 799 -4.07 29.22 33.88
C THR A 799 -4.30 29.10 32.38
N LEU A 800 -3.71 28.09 31.72
CA LEU A 800 -3.87 27.94 30.26
C LEU A 800 -5.14 27.18 29.88
N TRP A 801 -5.59 26.23 30.71
CA TRP A 801 -6.85 25.51 30.52
C TRP A 801 -7.32 24.84 31.82
N THR A 802 -8.64 24.65 31.90
CA THR A 802 -9.38 23.96 32.97
C THR A 802 -10.34 22.97 32.34
N TYR A 803 -10.48 21.78 32.92
CA TYR A 803 -11.43 20.75 32.46
C TYR A 803 -12.49 20.51 33.54
N GLU A 804 -13.76 20.48 33.15
CA GLU A 804 -14.89 20.05 33.98
C GLU A 804 -15.58 18.86 33.31
N ASP A 805 -15.97 17.86 34.09
CA ASP A 805 -16.87 16.82 33.61
C ASP A 805 -17.77 16.29 34.74
N GLY A 806 -19.01 15.90 34.42
CA GLY A 806 -20.18 16.01 35.31
C GLY A 806 -20.59 14.79 36.15
N GLY A 807 -21.07 15.07 37.39
CA GLY A 807 -21.98 14.26 38.25
C GLY A 807 -21.34 13.11 39.07
N VAL A 808 -21.63 12.83 40.35
CA VAL A 808 -22.64 13.22 41.36
C VAL A 808 -22.00 13.13 42.75
N THR A 809 -22.47 13.97 43.68
CA THR A 809 -22.12 14.02 45.11
C THR A 809 -22.51 12.75 45.87
N ASP A 810 -21.61 12.17 46.67
CA ASP A 810 -22.06 11.58 47.94
C ASP A 810 -21.00 11.71 49.05
N THR A 811 -21.56 11.98 50.22
CA THR A 811 -21.00 12.37 51.50
C THR A 811 -20.65 11.15 52.34
N SER A 812 -19.42 11.06 52.86
CA SER A 812 -19.18 10.47 54.18
C SER A 812 -17.77 10.78 54.70
N ASN A 813 -17.76 11.43 55.87
CA ASN A 813 -16.61 11.79 56.68
C ASN A 813 -15.85 10.57 57.23
N SER A 814 -14.52 10.67 57.27
CA SER A 814 -13.74 10.42 58.49
C SER A 814 -12.32 10.96 58.33
N GLU A 815 -12.02 12.02 59.08
CA GLU A 815 -10.71 12.60 59.31
C GLU A 815 -9.92 11.68 60.25
N GLU A 816 -8.80 11.07 59.80
CA GLU A 816 -7.60 10.83 60.64
C GLU A 816 -6.38 10.17 59.94
N GLU A 817 -6.25 10.18 58.60
CA GLU A 817 -5.02 9.69 57.92
C GLU A 817 -4.57 10.62 56.78
N HIS A 818 -4.38 11.92 57.07
CA HIS A 818 -4.23 12.94 56.02
C HIS A 818 -2.95 13.78 56.03
N GLU A 819 -1.77 13.23 56.35
CA GLU A 819 -0.51 13.96 56.10
C GLU A 819 0.60 13.25 55.32
N ASN A 820 0.53 11.94 55.04
CA ASN A 820 1.62 11.26 54.29
C ASN A 820 1.24 10.63 52.93
N HIS A 821 0.00 10.78 52.46
CA HIS A 821 -0.45 10.19 51.17
C HIS A 821 -0.67 11.18 50.01
N LEU A 822 -0.31 12.47 50.17
CA LEU A 822 -0.57 13.49 49.14
C LEU A 822 0.52 13.63 48.04
N LEU A 823 1.60 12.84 48.07
CA LEU A 823 2.65 12.85 47.02
C LEU A 823 2.62 11.66 46.06
N ALA A 824 1.73 10.68 46.26
CA ALA A 824 1.64 9.47 45.45
C ALA A 824 0.22 9.17 44.97
N ARG A 825 -0.50 10.17 44.44
CA ARG A 825 -1.63 9.88 43.56
C ARG A 825 -1.06 9.59 42.17
N ALA A 826 -1.10 8.33 41.75
CA ALA A 826 -0.90 7.96 40.36
C ALA A 826 -1.74 8.91 39.48
N ALA A 827 -1.09 9.63 38.57
CA ALA A 827 -1.77 10.54 37.66
C ALA A 827 -2.81 9.72 36.88
N LEU A 828 -4.07 10.15 36.92
CA LEU A 828 -5.14 9.40 36.28
C LEU A 828 -4.94 9.37 34.75
N PRO A 829 -5.43 8.33 34.08
CA PRO A 829 -5.57 8.25 32.63
C PRO A 829 -5.98 9.61 32.01
N GLY A 830 -5.13 10.17 31.14
CA GLY A 830 -5.42 11.46 30.48
C GLY A 830 -5.15 12.72 31.30
N GLN A 831 -4.41 12.65 32.41
CA GLN A 831 -3.91 13.84 33.10
C GLN A 831 -2.45 14.19 32.71
N PRO A 832 -2.09 15.50 32.66
CA PRO A 832 -0.70 15.91 32.50
C PRO A 832 0.18 15.33 33.62
N ARG A 833 1.40 14.89 33.29
CA ARG A 833 2.34 14.34 34.28
C ARG A 833 3.48 15.31 34.55
N PRO A 834 3.42 16.10 35.64
CA PRO A 834 4.51 17.01 36.00
C PRO A 834 5.68 16.23 36.61
N LYS A 835 6.90 16.53 36.16
CA LYS A 835 8.16 16.10 36.76
C LYS A 835 8.95 17.32 37.20
N ILE A 836 9.41 17.33 38.45
CA ILE A 836 10.18 18.44 39.02
C ILE A 836 11.68 18.12 38.91
N LEU A 837 12.40 18.99 38.23
CA LEU A 837 13.85 18.94 38.03
C LEU A 837 14.54 20.00 38.89
N SER A 838 15.23 19.56 39.93
CA SER A 838 15.97 20.47 40.79
C SER A 838 17.33 20.82 40.21
N LEU A 839 17.54 22.09 39.87
CA LEU A 839 18.78 22.52 39.20
C LEU A 839 20.01 22.32 40.09
N VAL A 840 19.90 22.59 41.40
CA VAL A 840 21.01 22.36 42.34
C VAL A 840 21.41 20.87 42.43
N LYS A 841 20.45 19.95 42.33
CA LYS A 841 20.73 18.51 42.33
C LYS A 841 21.39 18.04 41.03
N LEU A 842 20.99 18.62 39.90
CA LEU A 842 21.50 18.23 38.57
C LEU A 842 22.86 18.86 38.25
N THR A 843 23.12 20.08 38.72
CA THR A 843 24.37 20.82 38.47
C THR A 843 25.41 20.64 39.56
N GLY A 844 25.00 20.23 40.77
CA GLY A 844 25.85 20.21 41.95
C GLY A 844 26.25 21.60 42.49
N SER A 845 25.70 22.69 41.92
CA SER A 845 26.11 24.05 42.26
C SER A 845 25.09 24.77 43.13
N ALA A 846 25.55 25.27 44.28
CA ALA A 846 24.71 25.97 45.26
C ALA A 846 24.08 27.27 44.74
N ILE A 847 24.60 27.85 43.65
CA ILE A 847 24.05 29.08 43.03
C ILE A 847 22.64 28.85 42.46
N TYR A 848 22.27 27.59 42.17
CA TYR A 848 20.95 27.22 41.67
C TYR A 848 20.01 26.70 42.76
N LYS A 849 20.35 26.89 44.05
CA LYS A 849 19.47 26.51 45.17
C LYS A 849 18.15 27.29 45.09
N GLY A 850 17.03 26.57 45.11
CA GLY A 850 15.68 27.14 45.03
C GLY A 850 15.13 27.31 43.61
N TYR A 851 15.87 26.89 42.59
CA TYR A 851 15.37 26.85 41.20
C TYR A 851 15.00 25.41 40.82
N ASP A 852 13.70 25.15 40.71
CA ASP A 852 13.14 23.85 40.33
C ASP A 852 12.31 24.00 39.04
N LEU A 853 12.74 23.36 37.95
CA LEU A 853 12.04 23.38 36.67
C LEU A 853 10.98 22.27 36.65
N THR A 854 9.72 22.62 36.37
CA THR A 854 8.67 21.62 36.14
C THR A 854 8.57 21.30 34.66
N VAL A 855 8.74 20.03 34.28
CA VAL A 855 8.54 19.51 32.93
C VAL A 855 7.24 18.73 32.92
N THR A 856 6.28 19.10 32.07
CA THR A 856 4.93 18.51 32.09
C THR A 856 4.57 17.94 30.72
N SER A 857 4.22 16.66 30.68
CA SER A 857 3.70 16.03 29.46
C SER A 857 2.27 16.50 29.18
N ARG A 858 1.88 16.51 27.89
CA ARG A 858 0.49 16.75 27.49
C ARG A 858 -0.38 15.54 27.86
N PRO A 859 -1.65 15.76 28.27
CA PRO A 859 -2.56 14.66 28.58
C PRO A 859 -2.82 13.82 27.32
N TYR A 860 -3.06 12.52 27.48
CA TYR A 860 -3.52 11.68 26.38
C TYR A 860 -4.58 10.68 26.86
N TRP A 861 -5.69 10.58 26.13
CA TRP A 861 -6.86 9.79 26.53
C TRP A 861 -6.61 8.29 26.26
N PRO A 862 -6.75 7.39 27.26
CA PRO A 862 -6.42 5.99 27.04
C PRO A 862 -7.63 5.06 26.88
N GLY A 863 -7.37 3.97 26.17
CA GLY A 863 -8.27 2.82 26.01
C GLY A 863 -8.60 2.53 24.54
N LEU A 864 -8.63 1.25 24.16
CA LEU A 864 -9.17 0.76 22.87
C LEU A 864 -10.59 1.31 22.57
N LYS A 865 -11.32 1.74 23.61
CA LYS A 865 -12.67 2.33 23.52
C LYS A 865 -12.70 3.81 23.08
N SER A 866 -11.57 4.54 23.08
CA SER A 866 -11.56 5.95 22.63
C SER A 866 -11.51 6.08 21.10
N LEU A 867 -11.31 4.96 20.40
CA LEU A 867 -11.48 4.82 18.95
C LEU A 867 -12.98 4.76 18.57
N LYS A 868 -13.82 5.69 19.07
CA LYS A 868 -15.25 5.74 18.72
C LYS A 868 -15.52 6.29 17.31
N GLY A 869 -14.48 6.62 16.54
CA GLY A 869 -14.61 6.95 15.13
C GLY A 869 -14.48 5.71 14.27
N ASP A 870 -15.28 5.62 13.20
CA ASP A 870 -15.19 4.66 12.10
C ASP A 870 -13.86 4.70 11.30
N GLY A 871 -12.83 5.39 11.83
CA GLY A 871 -11.54 5.59 11.19
C GLY A 871 -11.58 6.51 9.97
N SER A 872 -12.75 7.01 9.54
CA SER A 872 -12.85 7.74 8.27
C SER A 872 -12.56 9.24 8.36
N ASP A 873 -12.45 9.82 9.56
CA ASP A 873 -12.25 11.28 9.69
C ASP A 873 -11.26 11.77 10.77
N THR A 874 -10.75 10.93 11.68
CA THR A 874 -9.99 11.43 12.86
C THR A 874 -8.87 10.55 13.47
N LEU A 875 -8.37 9.48 12.85
CA LEU A 875 -7.27 8.67 13.45
C LEU A 875 -6.24 8.14 12.45
N PHE A 876 -4.96 8.50 12.65
CA PHE A 876 -3.81 7.95 11.95
C PHE A 876 -3.33 6.58 12.49
N ILE A 877 -3.95 6.06 13.56
CA ILE A 877 -3.53 4.80 14.18
C ILE A 877 -4.16 3.62 13.43
N ARG A 878 -3.43 3.07 12.46
CA ARG A 878 -3.90 2.00 11.54
C ARG A 878 -3.91 0.60 12.13
N GLY A 879 -3.29 0.41 13.29
CA GLY A 879 -3.08 -0.89 13.91
C GLY A 879 -1.96 -0.87 14.94
N GLY A 880 -1.60 -2.05 15.42
CA GLY A 880 -0.48 -2.28 16.32
C GLY A 880 0.47 -3.34 15.80
N TYR A 881 1.49 -3.67 16.56
CA TYR A 881 2.46 -4.70 16.20
C TYR A 881 2.51 -5.79 17.27
N THR A 882 2.72 -7.04 16.88
CA THR A 882 2.96 -8.13 17.82
C THR A 882 4.22 -8.88 17.42
N LEU A 883 4.83 -9.56 18.39
CA LEU A 883 5.91 -10.48 18.12
C LEU A 883 5.37 -11.72 17.42
N LEU A 884 6.05 -12.22 16.39
CA LEU A 884 5.66 -13.45 15.73
C LEU A 884 5.84 -14.62 16.70
N LYS A 885 4.71 -15.21 17.13
CA LYS A 885 4.65 -16.13 18.28
C LYS A 885 5.19 -17.53 18.01
N ASP A 886 5.60 -17.84 16.78
CA ASP A 886 5.83 -19.22 16.32
C ASP A 886 7.11 -19.86 16.88
N ALA A 887 8.05 -19.07 17.46
CA ALA A 887 9.23 -19.58 18.18
C ALA A 887 9.80 -18.55 19.17
N CYS A 888 10.37 -19.02 20.29
CA CYS A 888 11.03 -18.17 21.29
C CYS A 888 12.31 -17.47 20.77
N GLY A 889 12.95 -18.01 19.74
CA GLY A 889 14.07 -17.39 19.05
C GLY A 889 13.69 -16.39 17.95
N SER A 890 12.40 -16.29 17.60
CA SER A 890 11.94 -15.38 16.54
C SER A 890 11.91 -13.94 17.04
N THR A 891 12.63 -13.03 16.40
CA THR A 891 12.61 -11.59 16.75
C THR A 891 11.75 -10.77 15.78
N ALA A 892 11.03 -11.45 14.88
CA ALA A 892 10.24 -10.84 13.83
C ALA A 892 8.96 -10.20 14.37
N MET A 893 8.64 -9.02 13.85
CA MET A 893 7.44 -8.27 14.21
C MET A 893 6.38 -8.42 13.13
N LYS A 894 5.13 -8.56 13.55
CA LYS A 894 3.96 -8.67 12.69
C LYS A 894 3.02 -7.50 12.95
N PHE A 895 2.65 -6.76 11.91
CA PHE A 895 1.60 -5.76 11.99
C PHE A 895 0.21 -6.41 12.15
N ILE A 896 -0.63 -5.82 13.01
CA ILE A 896 -2.03 -6.18 13.24
C ILE A 896 -2.87 -4.93 12.97
N PRO A 897 -3.75 -4.95 11.96
CA PRO A 897 -4.68 -3.85 11.69
C PRO A 897 -5.54 -3.51 12.92
N ALA A 898 -5.95 -2.24 13.06
CA ALA A 898 -6.70 -1.78 14.23
C ALA A 898 -8.03 -2.54 14.43
N ALA A 899 -8.67 -2.96 13.33
CA ALA A 899 -9.88 -3.78 13.35
C ALA A 899 -9.66 -5.20 13.89
N GLU A 900 -8.42 -5.70 13.84
CA GLU A 900 -8.01 -7.02 14.30
C GLU A 900 -7.31 -6.99 15.66
N LEU A 901 -7.11 -5.80 16.24
CA LEU A 901 -6.51 -5.67 17.56
C LEU A 901 -7.41 -6.33 18.62
N PRO A 902 -6.85 -7.20 19.47
CA PRO A 902 -7.56 -7.73 20.63
C PRO A 902 -8.07 -6.60 21.53
N LYS A 903 -9.25 -6.82 22.13
CA LYS A 903 -9.87 -5.84 23.06
C LYS A 903 -9.07 -5.61 24.34
N THR A 904 -8.09 -6.46 24.63
CA THR A 904 -7.26 -6.45 25.84
C THR A 904 -5.81 -6.79 25.48
N GLY A 905 -4.84 -6.38 26.31
CA GLY A 905 -3.42 -6.74 26.16
C GLY A 905 -2.62 -5.87 25.19
N PHE A 906 -3.24 -4.93 24.48
CA PHE A 906 -2.55 -3.89 23.68
C PHE A 906 -2.69 -2.53 24.34
N GLN A 907 -1.61 -1.76 24.32
CA GLN A 907 -1.53 -0.42 24.89
C GLN A 907 -1.19 0.58 23.80
N LEU A 908 -1.72 1.80 23.93
CA LEU A 908 -1.29 2.93 23.12
C LEU A 908 0.17 3.21 23.46
N GLU A 909 0.98 3.39 22.43
CA GLU A 909 2.42 3.54 22.56
C GLU A 909 2.97 4.66 21.70
N HIS A 910 3.89 5.44 22.24
CA HIS A 910 4.59 6.50 21.51
C HIS A 910 5.77 5.93 20.74
N LEU A 911 5.87 6.22 19.43
CA LEU A 911 6.97 5.75 18.59
C LEU A 911 8.32 6.25 19.13
N ARG A 912 8.35 7.51 19.58
CA ARG A 912 9.46 8.11 20.31
C ARG A 912 9.08 8.18 21.78
N GLU A 913 9.97 7.78 22.69
CA GLU A 913 9.64 7.79 24.11
C GLU A 913 9.34 9.20 24.63
N VAL A 914 8.26 9.34 25.39
CA VAL A 914 7.92 10.60 26.09
C VAL A 914 9.01 10.96 27.10
N ASN A 915 9.60 9.96 27.77
CA ASN A 915 10.65 10.13 28.77
C ASN A 915 11.98 10.64 28.18
N MET A 916 12.14 10.59 26.86
CA MET A 916 13.28 11.16 26.13
C MET A 916 13.39 12.68 26.35
N ILE A 917 12.27 13.39 26.45
CA ILE A 917 12.26 14.86 26.65
C ILE A 917 12.77 15.23 28.04
N ASP A 918 12.31 14.53 29.09
CA ASP A 918 12.84 14.71 30.45
C ASP A 918 14.36 14.48 30.49
N SER A 919 14.82 13.44 29.79
CA SER A 919 16.24 13.12 29.70
C SER A 919 17.04 14.21 28.97
N PHE A 920 16.51 14.75 27.88
CA PHE A 920 17.13 15.87 27.15
C PHE A 920 17.21 17.14 28.01
N VAL A 921 16.15 17.49 28.74
CA VAL A 921 16.16 18.67 29.62
C VAL A 921 17.15 18.51 30.76
N ARG A 922 17.25 17.31 31.35
CA ARG A 922 18.29 17.00 32.35
C ARG A 922 19.68 17.20 31.77
N SER A 923 19.92 16.78 30.53
CA SER A 923 21.19 16.99 29.83
C SER A 923 21.48 18.48 29.61
N LEU A 924 20.49 19.28 29.18
CA LEU A 924 20.64 20.73 29.04
C LEU A 924 21.06 21.42 30.36
N ILE A 925 20.58 20.92 31.50
CA ILE A 925 20.88 21.48 32.83
C ILE A 925 22.21 20.95 33.37
N SER A 926 22.49 19.66 33.25
CA SER A 926 23.70 19.02 33.81
C SER A 926 24.93 19.17 32.92
N HIS A 927 24.73 19.55 31.65
CA HIS A 927 25.74 19.56 30.58
C HIS A 927 26.34 18.18 30.27
N LYS A 928 25.61 17.13 30.61
CA LYS A 928 25.95 15.74 30.29
C LYS A 928 25.00 15.19 29.25
N LEU A 929 25.53 14.63 28.17
CA LEU A 929 24.79 13.82 27.21
C LEU A 929 24.16 12.61 27.90
N PHE A 930 23.25 11.91 27.22
CA PHE A 930 22.58 10.75 27.81
C PHE A 930 23.57 9.63 28.18
N SER A 931 24.62 9.47 27.38
CA SER A 931 25.76 8.58 27.67
C SER A 931 26.63 8.99 28.88
N GLY A 932 26.40 10.19 29.44
CA GLY A 932 27.24 10.78 30.49
C GLY A 932 28.45 11.57 29.97
N ALA A 933 28.69 11.59 28.65
CA ALA A 933 29.71 12.42 28.04
C ALA A 933 29.42 13.93 28.22
N GLU A 934 30.45 14.76 28.17
CA GLU A 934 30.28 16.23 28.22
C GLU A 934 29.63 16.76 26.94
N MET A 935 28.61 17.60 27.07
CA MET A 935 27.99 18.29 25.94
C MET A 935 28.90 19.37 25.37
N LYS A 936 29.02 19.45 24.05
CA LYS A 936 29.70 20.55 23.35
C LYS A 936 28.84 21.79 23.30
N ASN A 937 27.55 21.63 23.03
CA ASN A 937 26.59 22.73 22.92
C ASN A 937 25.88 22.95 24.27
N LYS A 938 26.50 23.73 25.15
CA LYS A 938 26.00 23.99 26.51
C LYS A 938 25.10 25.23 26.54
N LEU A 939 24.02 25.16 27.31
CA LEU A 939 23.14 26.29 27.61
C LEU A 939 23.26 26.65 29.10
N ASP A 940 23.09 27.90 29.48
CA ASP A 940 23.03 28.27 30.90
C ASP A 940 21.80 27.59 31.57
N PRO A 941 21.97 26.78 32.63
CA PRO A 941 20.86 26.14 33.33
C PRO A 941 19.75 27.11 33.76
N LEU A 942 20.11 28.34 34.15
CA LEU A 942 19.12 29.34 34.55
C LEU A 942 18.34 29.90 33.34
N ALA A 943 18.99 29.99 32.17
CA ALA A 943 18.33 30.33 30.92
C ALA A 943 17.36 29.23 30.48
N VAL A 944 17.74 27.95 30.61
CA VAL A 944 16.83 26.81 30.37
C VAL A 944 15.61 26.88 31.30
N TYR A 945 15.83 27.09 32.61
CA TYR A 945 14.75 27.27 33.58
C TYR A 945 13.79 28.42 33.20
N ARG A 946 14.33 29.56 32.76
CA ARG A 946 13.54 30.74 32.37
C ARG A 946 12.81 30.57 31.04
N GLY A 947 13.40 29.84 30.09
CA GLY A 947 12.89 29.73 28.72
C GLY A 947 11.96 28.54 28.48
N TRP A 948 12.16 27.40 29.14
CA TRP A 948 11.51 26.13 28.80
C TRP A 948 9.98 26.18 28.83
N ASN A 949 9.41 26.86 29.84
CA ASN A 949 7.97 27.03 30.02
C ASN A 949 7.51 28.46 29.68
N LYS A 950 8.37 29.29 29.08
CA LYS A 950 8.00 30.64 28.67
C LYS A 950 7.08 30.57 27.45
N VAL A 951 6.05 31.41 27.44
CA VAL A 951 5.18 31.55 26.27
C VAL A 951 5.93 32.28 25.16
N TYR A 952 5.80 31.81 23.92
CA TYR A 952 6.36 32.53 22.78
C TYR A 952 5.72 33.90 22.62
N ASP A 953 6.54 34.94 22.47
CA ASP A 953 6.07 36.32 22.21
C ASP A 953 5.61 36.53 20.75
N VAL A 954 5.68 35.47 19.93
CA VAL A 954 5.27 35.44 18.53
C VAL A 954 4.22 34.35 18.30
N SER A 955 3.36 34.55 17.30
CA SER A 955 2.47 33.49 16.83
C SER A 955 3.26 32.48 16.01
N LEU A 956 3.18 31.19 16.37
CA LEU A 956 3.84 30.10 15.66
C LEU A 956 2.84 29.25 14.89
N PRO A 957 3.24 28.64 13.75
CA PRO A 957 2.37 27.73 13.00
C PRO A 957 1.89 26.55 13.85
N GLN A 958 0.74 25.98 13.48
CA GLN A 958 0.22 24.76 14.11
C GLN A 958 1.20 23.59 13.96
N ILE A 959 1.21 22.70 14.96
CA ILE A 959 1.95 21.44 14.93
C ILE A 959 1.08 20.42 14.20
N GLY A 960 1.44 20.14 12.95
CA GLY A 960 0.73 19.21 12.07
C GLY A 960 -0.79 19.37 12.08
N VAL A 961 -1.53 18.26 12.00
CA VAL A 961 -3.00 18.24 11.92
C VAL A 961 -3.58 17.69 13.22
N ALA A 962 -4.36 18.51 13.94
CA ALA A 962 -5.13 18.06 15.09
C ALA A 962 -6.35 17.26 14.63
N VAL A 963 -6.69 16.21 15.36
CA VAL A 963 -7.87 15.38 15.07
C VAL A 963 -9.17 16.13 15.42
N LYS A 964 -10.22 15.95 14.61
CA LYS A 964 -11.48 16.71 14.75
C LYS A 964 -12.28 16.36 16.01
N ASP A 965 -12.01 15.21 16.62
CA ASP A 965 -12.67 14.72 17.85
C ASP A 965 -12.01 15.25 19.14
N ALA A 966 -10.99 16.11 19.02
CA ALA A 966 -10.36 16.80 20.14
C ALA A 966 -10.95 18.22 20.32
N LEU A 967 -12.24 18.31 20.66
CA LEU A 967 -13.00 19.57 20.73
C LEU A 967 -12.44 20.59 21.74
N ASP A 968 -11.79 20.12 22.81
CA ASP A 968 -11.18 20.95 23.86
C ASP A 968 -9.68 21.20 23.64
N TYR A 969 -9.17 20.93 22.43
CA TYR A 969 -7.76 21.13 22.12
C TYR A 969 -7.37 22.61 22.15
N THR A 970 -6.32 22.90 22.92
CA THR A 970 -5.71 24.23 22.99
C THR A 970 -4.31 24.21 22.39
N PHE A 971 -4.04 25.20 21.53
CA PHE A 971 -2.76 25.32 20.86
C PHE A 971 -1.59 25.39 21.87
N PRO A 972 -0.50 24.64 21.64
CA PRO A 972 0.67 24.67 22.51
C PRO A 972 1.47 25.96 22.35
N LYS A 973 1.74 26.61 23.50
CA LYS A 973 2.24 27.99 23.59
C LYS A 973 3.66 28.13 24.11
N THR A 974 4.23 27.08 24.70
CA THR A 974 5.58 27.07 25.28
C THR A 974 6.46 26.05 24.57
N PRO A 975 7.81 26.16 24.64
CA PRO A 975 8.71 25.12 24.13
C PRO A 975 8.37 23.74 24.71
N ASN A 976 8.15 23.62 26.02
CA ASN A 976 7.71 22.40 26.67
C ASN A 976 6.49 21.78 25.97
N ASP A 977 5.42 22.56 25.85
CA ASP A 977 4.16 22.07 25.30
C ASP A 977 4.31 21.60 23.86
N ARG A 978 5.00 22.39 23.04
CA ARG A 978 5.16 22.13 21.62
C ARG A 978 6.00 20.89 21.38
N ILE A 979 7.10 20.73 22.12
CA ILE A 979 8.00 19.57 22.01
C ILE A 979 7.28 18.28 22.40
N TYR A 980 6.56 18.25 23.53
CA TYR A 980 5.79 17.06 23.93
C TYR A 980 4.68 16.73 22.94
N GLU A 981 4.01 17.73 22.38
CA GLU A 981 2.97 17.53 21.36
C GLU A 981 3.50 16.75 20.15
N THR A 982 4.76 16.99 19.71
CA THR A 982 5.35 16.32 18.54
C THR A 982 5.56 14.82 18.69
N ILE A 983 5.72 14.33 19.92
CA ILE A 983 5.90 12.91 20.21
C ILE A 983 4.58 12.15 20.12
N GLY A 984 3.46 12.85 20.37
CA GLY A 984 2.10 12.34 20.22
C GLY A 984 1.22 12.68 21.42
N SER A 985 -0.02 13.08 21.15
CA SER A 985 -1.02 13.45 22.15
C SER A 985 -2.42 12.94 21.76
N TYR A 986 -3.44 13.20 22.60
CA TYR A 986 -4.84 12.90 22.21
C TYR A 986 -5.31 13.67 20.97
N ALA A 987 -4.74 14.86 20.72
CA ALA A 987 -5.09 15.73 19.60
C ALA A 987 -4.15 15.51 18.39
N TYR A 988 -2.89 15.17 18.64
CA TYR A 988 -1.88 14.92 17.61
C TYR A 988 -1.43 13.46 17.64
N ARG A 989 -2.12 12.60 16.88
CA ARG A 989 -1.98 11.13 16.98
C ARG A 989 -0.95 10.51 16.03
N GLN A 990 -0.15 11.30 15.31
CA GLN A 990 0.80 10.78 14.30
C GLN A 990 2.04 10.10 14.91
N GLY A 991 2.40 10.44 16.14
CA GLY A 991 3.54 9.86 16.86
C GLY A 991 3.21 8.64 17.71
N VAL A 992 1.99 8.09 17.62
CA VAL A 992 1.52 6.96 18.45
C VAL A 992 1.02 5.77 17.62
N THR A 993 1.12 4.56 18.18
CA THR A 993 0.63 3.28 17.64
C THR A 993 0.18 2.34 18.78
N PHE A 994 -0.09 1.07 18.51
CA PHE A 994 -0.39 0.07 19.53
C PHE A 994 0.70 -0.99 19.63
N LEU A 995 1.04 -1.37 20.85
CA LEU A 995 2.00 -2.45 21.14
C LEU A 995 1.48 -3.28 22.33
N PRO A 996 1.71 -4.61 22.38
CA PRO A 996 1.37 -5.42 23.53
C PRO A 996 1.98 -4.80 24.77
N GLY A 997 1.20 -4.68 25.85
CA GLY A 997 1.66 -4.05 27.08
C GLY A 997 3.03 -4.55 27.57
N PRO A 998 3.29 -5.87 27.54
CA PRO A 998 4.61 -6.41 27.87
C PRO A 998 5.75 -5.85 26.99
N LEU A 999 5.58 -5.82 25.65
CA LEU A 999 6.60 -5.28 24.73
C LEU A 999 6.75 -3.77 24.87
N ASN A 1000 5.65 -3.07 25.17
CA ASN A 1000 5.65 -1.65 25.43
C ASN A 1000 6.50 -1.29 26.67
N LEU A 1001 6.27 -2.00 27.76
CA LEU A 1001 7.07 -1.87 28.97
C LEU A 1001 8.55 -2.14 28.72
N LEU A 1002 8.85 -3.17 27.95
CA LEU A 1002 10.22 -3.52 27.62
C LEU A 1002 10.90 -2.44 26.76
N LYS A 1003 10.16 -1.82 25.82
CA LYS A 1003 10.63 -0.67 25.03
C LYS A 1003 10.96 0.51 25.94
N ARG A 1004 10.02 0.92 26.79
CA ARG A 1004 10.26 1.95 27.81
C ARG A 1004 11.50 1.66 28.66
N THR A 1005 11.65 0.41 29.12
CA THR A 1005 12.78 -0.02 29.95
C THR A 1005 14.11 0.21 29.23
N LEU A 1006 14.25 -0.28 28.00
CA LEU A 1006 15.46 -0.14 27.20
C LEU A 1006 15.76 1.33 26.87
N MET A 1007 14.73 2.07 26.49
CA MET A 1007 14.86 3.48 26.09
C MET A 1007 15.19 4.42 27.25
N MET A 1008 14.93 4.02 28.50
CA MET A 1008 15.42 4.73 29.68
C MET A 1008 16.84 4.32 30.09
N GLY A 1009 17.51 3.46 29.31
CA GLY A 1009 18.83 2.92 29.63
C GLY A 1009 18.82 1.89 30.77
N ASN A 1010 17.65 1.31 31.07
CA ASN A 1010 17.51 0.32 32.13
C ASN A 1010 17.60 -1.13 31.61
N SER A 1011 17.96 -2.05 32.49
CA SER A 1011 18.08 -3.48 32.19
C SER A 1011 16.70 -4.18 32.18
N PRO A 1012 16.32 -4.89 31.10
CA PRO A 1012 15.06 -5.64 30.97
C PRO A 1012 14.66 -6.56 32.13
N LEU A 1013 15.62 -7.12 32.86
CA LEU A 1013 15.40 -8.04 34.00
C LEU A 1013 16.01 -7.50 35.30
N GLY A 1014 16.20 -6.19 35.39
CA GLY A 1014 16.77 -5.55 36.57
C GLY A 1014 18.21 -5.97 36.82
N THR A 1015 18.54 -6.30 38.07
CA THR A 1015 19.91 -6.58 38.51
C THR A 1015 20.42 -7.95 38.02
N VAL A 1016 21.75 -8.10 38.01
CA VAL A 1016 22.42 -9.38 37.74
C VAL A 1016 21.96 -10.47 38.74
N SER A 1017 21.64 -10.09 39.98
CA SER A 1017 21.17 -11.01 41.01
C SER A 1017 19.81 -11.62 40.66
N ASN A 1018 18.87 -10.78 40.19
CA ASN A 1018 17.53 -11.23 39.81
C ASN A 1018 17.61 -12.18 38.61
N PHE A 1019 18.47 -11.86 37.63
CA PHE A 1019 18.74 -12.74 36.51
C PHE A 1019 19.31 -14.10 36.95
N ASN A 1020 20.31 -14.09 37.83
CA ASN A 1020 20.89 -15.32 38.38
C ASN A 1020 19.89 -16.16 39.16
N SER A 1021 18.94 -15.53 39.87
CA SER A 1021 17.84 -16.23 40.54
C SER A 1021 16.96 -16.99 39.54
N LEU A 1022 16.55 -16.33 38.45
CA LEU A 1022 15.75 -16.97 37.39
C LEU A 1022 16.51 -18.15 36.75
N LEU A 1023 17.81 -17.99 36.51
CA LEU A 1023 18.63 -19.11 36.01
C LEU A 1023 18.76 -20.24 37.02
N ALA A 1024 18.80 -19.94 38.33
CA ALA A 1024 18.81 -20.97 39.38
C ALA A 1024 17.49 -21.74 39.45
N ASP A 1025 16.36 -21.07 39.23
CA ASP A 1025 15.03 -21.70 39.15
C ASP A 1025 14.93 -22.67 37.97
N VAL A 1026 15.39 -22.25 36.79
CA VAL A 1026 15.47 -23.13 35.62
C VAL A 1026 16.41 -24.30 35.90
N ALA A 1027 17.60 -24.05 36.46
CA ALA A 1027 18.60 -25.08 36.72
C ALA A 1027 18.16 -26.16 37.72
N SER A 1028 17.51 -25.74 38.80
CA SER A 1028 17.17 -26.64 39.91
C SER A 1028 15.79 -27.29 39.78
N ARG A 1029 14.83 -26.61 39.15
CA ARG A 1029 13.41 -27.04 39.11
C ARG A 1029 12.87 -27.28 37.71
N GLY A 1030 13.63 -26.97 36.66
CA GLY A 1030 13.12 -27.00 35.29
C GLY A 1030 11.97 -26.00 35.08
N ASP A 1031 12.00 -24.87 35.80
CA ASP A 1031 10.92 -23.89 35.81
C ASP A 1031 10.72 -23.23 34.43
N GLU A 1032 9.69 -23.67 33.71
CA GLU A 1032 9.35 -23.15 32.38
C GLU A 1032 8.89 -21.68 32.41
N VAL A 1033 8.39 -21.19 33.53
CA VAL A 1033 8.00 -19.79 33.69
C VAL A 1033 9.25 -18.94 33.76
N ALA A 1034 10.23 -19.33 34.58
CA ALA A 1034 11.55 -18.67 34.64
C ALA A 1034 12.28 -18.70 33.29
N LEU A 1035 12.16 -19.80 32.53
CA LEU A 1035 12.65 -19.89 31.16
C LEU A 1035 11.99 -18.88 30.21
N LYS A 1036 10.65 -18.87 30.15
CA LYS A 1036 9.88 -17.98 29.27
C LYS A 1036 10.14 -16.52 29.59
N LYS A 1037 10.36 -16.20 30.88
CA LYS A 1037 10.79 -14.87 31.36
C LYS A 1037 12.13 -14.45 30.75
N VAL A 1038 13.16 -15.29 30.87
CA VAL A 1038 14.51 -14.97 30.37
C VAL A 1038 14.50 -14.85 28.83
N LEU A 1039 13.95 -15.85 28.13
CA LEU A 1039 13.90 -15.84 26.67
C LEU A 1039 13.05 -14.71 26.12
N GLY A 1040 11.88 -14.47 26.71
CA GLY A 1040 11.00 -13.38 26.28
C GLY A 1040 11.69 -12.03 26.39
N SER A 1041 12.43 -11.75 27.47
CA SER A 1041 13.13 -10.47 27.62
C SER A 1041 14.26 -10.33 26.59
N MET A 1042 15.00 -11.40 26.32
CA MET A 1042 16.04 -11.39 25.28
C MET A 1042 15.44 -11.17 23.88
N GLN A 1043 14.40 -11.94 23.54
CA GLN A 1043 13.68 -11.88 22.26
C GLN A 1043 13.08 -10.49 22.04
N GLY A 1044 12.38 -9.98 23.05
CA GLY A 1044 11.78 -8.66 23.03
C GLY A 1044 12.81 -7.53 22.87
N SER A 1045 13.99 -7.66 23.47
CA SER A 1045 15.06 -6.67 23.31
C SER A 1045 15.51 -6.49 21.88
N VAL A 1046 15.55 -7.55 21.06
CA VAL A 1046 15.82 -7.44 19.62
C VAL A 1046 14.58 -6.96 18.87
N ALA A 1047 13.42 -7.53 19.20
CA ALA A 1047 12.16 -7.27 18.53
C ALA A 1047 11.72 -5.80 18.59
N ILE A 1048 12.04 -5.07 19.67
CA ILE A 1048 11.77 -3.65 19.80
C ILE A 1048 12.52 -2.82 18.74
N PHE A 1049 13.76 -3.16 18.44
CA PHE A 1049 14.51 -2.47 17.39
C PHE A 1049 14.05 -2.90 16.00
N ASN A 1050 13.62 -4.14 15.82
CA ASN A 1050 12.95 -4.56 14.58
C ASN A 1050 11.63 -3.80 14.35
N TYR A 1051 10.86 -3.58 15.42
CA TYR A 1051 9.66 -2.75 15.41
C TYR A 1051 9.96 -1.29 15.06
N LEU A 1052 10.97 -0.67 15.68
CA LEU A 1052 11.33 0.73 15.39
C LEU A 1052 11.92 0.96 14.00
N ASN A 1053 12.55 -0.09 13.44
CA ASN A 1053 13.14 -0.07 12.11
C ASN A 1053 12.21 -0.69 11.03
N ASP A 1054 10.97 -1.02 11.39
CA ASP A 1054 9.98 -1.47 10.41
C ASP A 1054 9.69 -0.35 9.41
N ALA A 1055 9.68 -0.66 8.12
CA ALA A 1055 9.63 0.35 7.06
C ALA A 1055 8.36 1.23 7.11
N VAL A 1056 7.25 0.72 7.65
CA VAL A 1056 5.98 1.46 7.78
C VAL A 1056 6.07 2.44 8.96
N LEU A 1057 6.56 1.99 10.12
CA LEU A 1057 6.72 2.83 11.30
C LEU A 1057 7.85 3.83 11.19
N HIS A 1058 8.94 3.44 10.52
CA HIS A 1058 10.12 4.27 10.38
C HIS A 1058 9.76 5.62 9.74
N ARG A 1059 8.83 5.66 8.79
CA ARG A 1059 8.34 6.94 8.22
C ARG A 1059 7.70 7.86 9.26
N ALA A 1060 6.82 7.32 10.11
CA ALA A 1060 6.18 8.09 11.17
C ALA A 1060 7.20 8.52 12.24
N PHE A 1061 8.14 7.64 12.57
CA PHE A 1061 9.26 7.92 13.47
C PHE A 1061 10.18 9.03 12.94
N THR A 1062 10.57 8.99 11.67
CA THR A 1062 11.38 10.03 11.01
C THR A 1062 10.61 11.35 10.91
N PHE A 1063 9.32 11.31 10.56
CA PHE A 1063 8.48 12.50 10.47
C PHE A 1063 8.37 13.22 11.83
N ALA A 1064 8.07 12.47 12.89
CA ALA A 1064 8.03 13.01 14.25
C ALA A 1064 9.38 13.63 14.66
N GLY A 1065 10.51 12.99 14.29
CA GLY A 1065 11.85 13.54 14.53
C GLY A 1065 12.12 14.85 13.79
N ALA A 1066 11.68 14.95 12.53
CA ALA A 1066 11.80 16.17 11.74
C ALA A 1066 10.92 17.30 12.30
N THR A 1067 9.71 16.99 12.75
CA THR A 1067 8.82 17.96 13.42
C THR A 1067 9.45 18.44 14.73
N LEU A 1068 9.97 17.53 15.56
CA LEU A 1068 10.62 17.88 16.82
C LEU A 1068 11.86 18.76 16.57
N THR A 1069 12.69 18.43 15.58
CA THR A 1069 13.83 19.28 15.15
C THR A 1069 13.37 20.67 14.72
N THR A 1070 12.22 20.77 14.05
CA THR A 1070 11.63 22.05 13.65
C THR A 1070 11.18 22.87 14.86
N GLU A 1071 10.56 22.24 15.86
CA GLU A 1071 10.18 22.92 17.10
C GLU A 1071 11.41 23.36 17.92
N MET A 1072 12.49 22.55 17.95
CA MET A 1072 13.77 22.97 18.52
C MET A 1072 14.36 24.17 17.78
N SER A 1073 14.24 24.22 16.45
CA SER A 1073 14.65 25.40 15.66
C SER A 1073 13.82 26.64 15.97
N ARG A 1074 12.51 26.49 16.26
CA ARG A 1074 11.64 27.60 16.65
C ARG A 1074 12.00 28.13 18.04
N ALA A 1075 12.27 27.24 19.00
CA ALA A 1075 12.81 27.62 20.30
C ALA A 1075 14.14 28.38 20.15
N ASP A 1076 15.08 27.87 19.35
CA ASP A 1076 16.37 28.51 19.09
C ASP A 1076 16.26 29.90 18.46
N GLN A 1077 15.28 30.09 17.58
CA GLN A 1077 15.08 31.34 16.84
C GLN A 1077 14.35 32.39 17.66
N TYR A 1078 13.29 32.00 18.37
CA TYR A 1078 12.33 32.95 18.95
C TYR A 1078 12.41 33.08 20.47
N MET A 1079 13.16 32.21 21.17
CA MET A 1079 13.38 32.30 22.62
C MET A 1079 14.86 32.59 22.90
N PRO A 1080 15.24 33.85 23.20
CA PRO A 1080 16.63 34.21 23.49
C PRO A 1080 17.26 33.35 24.60
N GLU A 1081 16.48 32.98 25.62
CA GLU A 1081 16.91 32.13 26.72
C GLU A 1081 17.26 30.68 26.31
N LEU A 1082 16.79 30.22 25.15
CA LEU A 1082 17.05 28.87 24.61
C LEU A 1082 17.96 28.90 23.38
N LYS A 1083 18.70 29.98 23.16
CA LYS A 1083 19.63 30.06 22.03
C LYS A 1083 20.70 28.97 22.15
N GLY A 1084 20.87 28.17 21.09
CA GLY A 1084 21.75 27.01 21.03
C GLY A 1084 21.02 25.66 21.19
N ILE A 1085 19.73 25.65 21.54
CA ILE A 1085 18.98 24.40 21.81
C ILE A 1085 18.92 23.46 20.60
N LEU A 1086 18.85 23.98 19.38
CA LEU A 1086 18.87 23.15 18.17
C LEU A 1086 20.20 22.42 17.99
N ALA A 1087 21.31 23.10 18.28
CA ALA A 1087 22.64 22.49 18.21
C ALA A 1087 22.81 21.43 19.31
N ALA A 1088 22.32 21.72 20.52
CA ALA A 1088 22.27 20.76 21.61
C ALA A 1088 21.41 19.52 21.27
N TRP A 1089 20.24 19.71 20.65
CA TRP A 1089 19.40 18.60 20.19
C TRP A 1089 20.08 17.72 19.15
N LYS A 1090 20.69 18.33 18.13
CA LYS A 1090 21.42 17.62 17.06
C LYS A 1090 22.64 16.85 17.57
N GLU A 1091 23.21 17.27 18.69
CA GLU A 1091 24.26 16.53 19.39
C GLU A 1091 23.68 15.39 20.24
N TRP A 1092 22.59 15.68 20.96
CA TRP A 1092 22.02 14.79 21.97
C TRP A 1092 21.24 13.61 21.40
N GLU A 1093 20.40 13.82 20.37
CA GLU A 1093 19.54 12.76 19.83
C GLU A 1093 20.33 11.57 19.26
N PRO A 1094 21.40 11.75 18.46
CA PRO A 1094 22.25 10.64 18.05
C PRO A 1094 22.95 9.95 19.23
N ASP A 1095 23.43 10.69 20.23
CA ASP A 1095 24.04 10.11 21.44
C ASP A 1095 23.06 9.22 22.19
N TYR A 1096 21.82 9.69 22.38
CA TYR A 1096 20.75 8.96 23.05
C TYR A 1096 20.49 7.60 22.40
N TYR A 1097 20.18 7.57 21.10
CA TYR A 1097 19.86 6.31 20.42
C TYR A 1097 21.09 5.39 20.29
N ASN A 1098 22.29 5.94 20.06
CA ASN A 1098 23.51 5.13 20.02
C ASN A 1098 23.82 4.49 21.38
N HIS A 1099 23.61 5.22 22.48
CA HIS A 1099 23.83 4.69 23.82
C HIS A 1099 22.79 3.63 24.19
N VAL A 1100 21.50 3.85 23.86
CA VAL A 1100 20.44 2.86 24.07
C VAL A 1100 20.72 1.57 23.27
N VAL A 1101 21.13 1.68 22.01
CA VAL A 1101 21.55 0.54 21.17
C VAL A 1101 22.73 -0.20 21.80
N ALA A 1102 23.73 0.53 22.29
CA ALA A 1102 24.89 -0.05 22.95
C ALA A 1102 24.49 -0.84 24.22
N LEU A 1103 23.68 -0.24 25.10
CA LEU A 1103 23.21 -0.88 26.33
C LEU A 1103 22.35 -2.12 26.04
N ALA A 1104 21.44 -2.06 25.05
CA ALA A 1104 20.61 -3.20 24.68
C ALA A 1104 21.45 -4.36 24.10
N THR A 1105 22.42 -4.02 23.23
CA THR A 1105 23.35 -5.00 22.63
C THR A 1105 24.24 -5.63 23.68
N GLU A 1106 24.81 -4.82 24.58
CA GLU A 1106 25.67 -5.27 25.68
C GLU A 1106 24.88 -6.14 26.66
N TRP A 1107 23.68 -5.72 27.06
CA TRP A 1107 22.82 -6.49 27.94
C TRP A 1107 22.50 -7.86 27.34
N LEU A 1108 22.06 -7.91 26.08
CA LEU A 1108 21.73 -9.16 25.41
C LEU A 1108 22.95 -10.10 25.35
N THR A 1109 24.10 -9.57 24.98
CA THR A 1109 25.35 -10.33 24.84
C THR A 1109 25.85 -10.86 26.19
N ILE A 1110 25.90 -10.00 27.22
CA ILE A 1110 26.34 -10.39 28.56
C ILE A 1110 25.40 -11.43 29.17
N ARG A 1111 24.08 -11.23 29.06
CA ARG A 1111 23.08 -12.16 29.62
C ARG A 1111 23.06 -13.49 28.88
N GLY A 1112 23.22 -13.47 27.56
CA GLY A 1112 23.47 -14.68 26.77
C GLY A 1112 24.71 -15.45 27.23
N GLY A 1113 25.82 -14.75 27.46
CA GLY A 1113 27.04 -15.34 28.01
C GLY A 1113 26.85 -15.94 29.41
N MET A 1114 26.07 -15.27 30.26
CA MET A 1114 25.74 -15.78 31.60
C MET A 1114 24.86 -17.04 31.56
N VAL A 1115 23.89 -17.12 30.63
CA VAL A 1115 23.11 -18.34 30.39
C VAL A 1115 24.06 -19.47 29.98
N ALA A 1116 24.92 -19.23 28.99
CA ALA A 1116 25.89 -20.22 28.54
C ALA A 1116 26.82 -20.68 29.67
N GLN A 1117 27.32 -19.76 30.50
CA GLN A 1117 28.20 -20.08 31.62
C GLN A 1117 27.49 -20.87 32.72
N LYS A 1118 26.26 -20.50 33.08
CA LYS A 1118 25.49 -21.15 34.16
C LYS A 1118 25.17 -22.61 33.82
N PHE A 1119 24.99 -22.91 32.54
CA PHE A 1119 24.59 -24.23 32.05
C PHE A 1119 25.69 -24.95 31.26
N ALA A 1120 26.95 -24.54 31.40
CA ALA A 1120 28.11 -25.10 30.69
C ALA A 1120 28.42 -26.59 30.99
N GLY A 1121 27.66 -27.25 31.89
CA GLY A 1121 27.78 -28.68 32.24
C GLY A 1121 26.66 -29.57 31.68
N SER A 1122 26.60 -30.85 32.09
CA SER A 1122 25.53 -31.76 31.66
C SER A 1122 24.17 -31.38 32.24
N VAL A 1123 23.35 -30.69 31.44
CA VAL A 1123 21.91 -30.44 31.66
C VAL A 1123 21.03 -31.64 31.24
N ALA A 1124 21.63 -32.83 31.06
CA ALA A 1124 20.93 -34.06 30.74
C ALA A 1124 19.86 -34.35 31.80
N GLY A 1125 18.58 -34.28 31.40
CA GLY A 1125 17.42 -34.45 32.29
C GLY A 1125 16.67 -33.16 32.66
N ASN A 1126 17.12 -31.98 32.20
CA ASN A 1126 16.39 -30.71 32.38
C ASN A 1126 16.08 -30.06 31.02
N PRO A 1127 14.93 -30.42 30.39
CA PRO A 1127 14.54 -29.91 29.07
C PRO A 1127 14.42 -28.39 29.00
N ALA A 1128 13.99 -27.75 30.10
CA ALA A 1128 13.93 -26.29 30.18
C ALA A 1128 15.33 -25.68 30.09
N ALA A 1129 16.30 -26.17 30.87
CA ALA A 1129 17.66 -25.65 30.80
C ALA A 1129 18.30 -25.80 29.41
N LEU A 1130 18.09 -26.95 28.74
CA LEU A 1130 18.55 -27.18 27.37
C LEU A 1130 17.93 -26.17 26.38
N LYS A 1131 16.62 -25.99 26.45
CA LYS A 1131 15.88 -25.05 25.60
C LYS A 1131 16.28 -23.60 25.84
N LEU A 1132 16.51 -23.21 27.10
CA LEU A 1132 16.97 -21.87 27.45
C LEU A 1132 18.33 -21.56 26.83
N VAL A 1133 19.28 -22.50 26.89
CA VAL A 1133 20.62 -22.32 26.33
C VAL A 1133 20.58 -22.17 24.80
N SER A 1134 19.84 -23.03 24.10
CA SER A 1134 19.76 -22.99 22.63
C SER A 1134 19.08 -21.72 22.12
N GLU A 1135 17.90 -21.41 22.64
CA GLU A 1135 17.11 -20.26 22.18
C GLU A 1135 17.77 -18.93 22.56
N ALA A 1136 18.41 -18.84 23.74
CA ALA A 1136 19.16 -17.66 24.14
C ALA A 1136 20.35 -17.41 23.19
N ALA A 1137 21.05 -18.47 22.77
CA ALA A 1137 22.13 -18.36 21.79
C ALA A 1137 21.63 -17.86 20.42
N LEU A 1138 20.47 -18.36 19.97
CA LEU A 1138 19.83 -17.93 18.73
C LEU A 1138 19.44 -16.44 18.77
N VAL A 1139 18.86 -15.97 19.87
CA VAL A 1139 18.53 -14.54 20.02
C VAL A 1139 19.79 -13.67 20.09
N VAL A 1140 20.83 -14.11 20.81
CA VAL A 1140 22.12 -13.39 20.89
C VAL A 1140 22.79 -13.28 19.52
N SER A 1141 22.66 -14.30 18.67
CA SER A 1141 23.19 -14.25 17.30
C SER A 1141 22.57 -13.14 16.44
N GLN A 1142 21.40 -12.64 16.83
CA GLN A 1142 20.65 -11.57 16.17
C GLN A 1142 20.93 -10.19 16.78
N ALA A 1143 21.90 -10.06 17.69
CA ALA A 1143 22.26 -8.78 18.30
C ALA A 1143 22.61 -7.69 17.28
N ASN A 1144 23.09 -8.06 16.08
CA ASN A 1144 23.35 -7.12 14.98
C ASN A 1144 22.09 -6.45 14.38
N GLN A 1145 20.89 -6.95 14.69
CA GLN A 1145 19.63 -6.34 14.33
C GLN A 1145 19.25 -5.17 15.27
N ILE A 1146 19.88 -5.08 16.45
CA ILE A 1146 19.75 -3.94 17.36
C ILE A 1146 20.49 -2.76 16.73
N LYS A 1147 19.76 -1.93 15.99
CA LYS A 1147 20.28 -0.76 15.28
C LYS A 1147 19.51 0.48 15.64
N SER A 1148 20.21 1.62 15.61
CA SER A 1148 19.61 2.92 15.84
C SER A 1148 18.52 3.18 14.80
N PRO A 1149 17.31 3.61 15.19
CA PRO A 1149 16.26 4.02 14.26
C PRO A 1149 16.56 5.34 13.54
N LEU A 1150 17.77 5.90 13.73
CA LEU A 1150 18.29 7.04 12.97
C LEU A 1150 19.23 6.63 11.84
N ALA A 1151 19.66 5.35 11.80
CA ALA A 1151 20.56 4.81 10.79
C ALA A 1151 19.78 4.36 9.55
#